data_AF-A0A961LNQ8-F1
#
_entry.id   AF-A0A961LNQ8-F1
#
_cell.length_a   1.000
_cell.length_b   1.000
_cell.length_c   1.000
_cell.angle_alpha   90.00
_cell.angle_beta   90.00
_cell.angle_gamma   90.00
#
_symmetry.space_group_name_H-M   'P 1'
#
loop_
_entity.id
_entity.type
_entity.pdbx_description
1 polymer ?
#
loop_
_entity_poly.entity_id
_entity_poly.type
_entity_poly.pdbx_seq_one_letter_code
_entity_poly.pdbx_strand_id
1 'polypeptide(L)'
;MTARLNVNGKMLDIAGASPGTRLLEILREHAGLRGTKSGCDAGDCGACTVLLDGEPACACLTPLAQCDGRAITTVEGLTGPATGRLRAAFLRHGAAQCGICTPGMLVAAVALLSDNPAPTRSEARDALGGVLCRCTGYAKIIDAVCDTSEVPEPSAVPAAGHAVGAAIPRVDGLCKVDGTESFGGDEWPDGALLVRAIRSPHHAARFAFGDLEAWKRATPGVEAVFTAADIPGENRFGVIPPFADQPALASGKARFRGEAVALVAGSSAYLRDMDLSSFPVRWQPEPDLLTIDSATADGAVLLHEARPGNLLVTGKVKCGDAESALKTSAHMASGTIRTAWVEHAYIEPEAGFAVMEGDMLVIRACTQAPVMDQEDTARVLGRPKERVRIIPAATGGGFGSKLDVSLQPLIGLVALKTGKPARMVYSRAESMMSTTKRHPAQMEATIGTDAAGRITAMRFEGQFNTGAYASWGPTVASRVPVHASGPYRTPHYEAKAHAIHTNGPVSGAFRGFGVPQAAIMQETLYDELAERNGMDRLAFRRLNALGEEDRSVCGQVMAGAGIRDCLDALKPHWEEALAQATAFNEAPRSPLRMGVGIASCWYGCGNTALPNPSTMRAGITPDGRLVLHQGATDIGQGSNTVISQIFADALGVPLDRIGRIGPDTHRTPDGGKTSASRQTVVSGKAALLAGRTLRAAILRHANMGDSATITFGSGELSVAEAGQARTIALASLPVDARGYVFSAEESYDPPTEPLDENGQGKPYAVYGYGAQIALVTVDMALGLVKVKRIIAAHDVGRAINPLLAQGQIEGGIAQGLGLALMEDYIPGRTENLHDYLIPTAGDMPEITSILVEKPDPEGPLGAKGLGEHVLIPTAPAILNAIRHASGARITTLPALPHRVLAAIREAIR
;
A
#
# COMPACT_ATOMS: atom_id res chain seq x y z
N MET A 1 6.41 -21.96 -35.60
CA MET A 1 5.08 -22.00 -36.25
C MET A 1 4.85 -20.66 -36.94
N THR A 2 4.04 -20.62 -38.00
CA THR A 2 3.44 -19.38 -38.47
C THR A 2 1.98 -19.40 -38.01
N ALA A 3 1.56 -18.39 -37.27
CA ALA A 3 0.19 -18.27 -36.76
C ALA A 3 -0.39 -16.93 -37.25
N ARG A 4 -1.68 -16.92 -37.55
CA ARG A 4 -2.40 -15.73 -38.00
C ARG A 4 -3.54 -15.45 -37.03
N LEU A 5 -3.43 -14.35 -36.30
CA LEU A 5 -4.37 -13.98 -35.23
C LEU A 5 -5.23 -12.80 -35.69
N ASN A 6 -6.52 -12.77 -35.34
CA ASN A 6 -7.35 -11.57 -35.49
C ASN A 6 -7.41 -10.84 -34.14
N VAL A 7 -6.56 -9.83 -33.93
CA VAL A 7 -6.44 -9.09 -32.67
C VAL A 7 -7.09 -7.72 -32.82
N ASN A 8 -8.13 -7.45 -32.04
CA ASN A 8 -8.92 -6.21 -32.07
C ASN A 8 -9.40 -5.86 -33.50
N GLY A 9 -9.78 -6.86 -34.30
CA GLY A 9 -10.21 -6.67 -35.70
C GLY A 9 -9.08 -6.52 -36.71
N LYS A 10 -7.80 -6.64 -36.31
CA LYS A 10 -6.63 -6.55 -37.19
C LYS A 10 -5.92 -7.89 -37.27
N MET A 11 -5.55 -8.29 -38.49
CA MET A 11 -4.76 -9.50 -38.70
C MET A 11 -3.30 -9.28 -38.28
N LEU A 12 -2.80 -10.16 -37.43
CA LEU A 12 -1.42 -10.19 -36.94
C LEU A 12 -0.78 -11.51 -37.35
N ASP A 13 0.23 -11.43 -38.22
CA ASP A 13 1.01 -12.58 -38.67
C ASP A 13 2.23 -12.76 -37.74
N ILE A 14 2.28 -13.90 -37.04
CA ILE A 14 3.38 -14.27 -36.15
C ILE A 14 4.23 -15.33 -36.85
N ALA A 15 5.49 -15.02 -37.10
CA ALA A 15 6.45 -15.93 -37.70
C ALA A 15 7.56 -16.30 -36.71
N GLY A 16 7.99 -17.56 -36.71
CA GLY A 16 9.16 -18.01 -35.96
C GLY A 16 8.96 -18.23 -34.46
N ALA A 17 7.76 -17.99 -33.91
CA ALA A 17 7.43 -18.28 -32.52
C ALA A 17 7.21 -19.78 -32.27
N SER A 18 7.47 -20.22 -31.04
CA SER A 18 7.14 -21.58 -30.58
C SER A 18 5.61 -21.74 -30.47
N PRO A 19 5.03 -22.90 -30.82
CA PRO A 19 3.61 -23.17 -30.59
C PRO A 19 3.17 -22.96 -29.13
N GLY A 20 4.08 -23.14 -28.18
CA GLY A 20 3.86 -22.95 -26.74
C GLY A 20 4.08 -21.52 -26.23
N THR A 21 4.49 -20.56 -27.08
CA THR A 21 4.64 -19.16 -26.68
C THR A 21 3.30 -18.63 -26.16
N ARG A 22 3.31 -17.98 -24.99
CA ARG A 22 2.08 -17.50 -24.34
C ARG A 22 1.48 -16.33 -25.11
N LEU A 23 0.15 -16.28 -25.21
CA LEU A 23 -0.56 -15.19 -25.88
C LEU A 23 -0.22 -13.83 -25.27
N LEU A 24 -0.03 -13.76 -23.94
CA LEU A 24 0.36 -12.53 -23.25
C LEU A 24 1.68 -11.95 -23.81
N GLU A 25 2.66 -12.80 -24.10
CA GLU A 25 3.92 -12.38 -24.70
C GLU A 25 3.72 -11.87 -26.12
N ILE A 26 2.92 -12.55 -26.92
CA ILE A 26 2.59 -12.11 -28.29
C ILE A 26 1.94 -10.73 -28.27
N LEU A 27 0.91 -10.53 -27.43
CA LEU A 27 0.21 -9.26 -27.33
C LEU A 27 1.14 -8.12 -26.88
N ARG A 28 1.91 -8.33 -25.81
CA ARG A 28 2.71 -7.25 -25.20
C ARG A 28 4.00 -6.94 -25.94
N GLU A 29 4.69 -7.96 -26.44
CA GLU A 29 6.06 -7.84 -26.93
C GLU A 29 6.12 -7.83 -28.46
N HIS A 30 5.17 -8.46 -29.16
CA HIS A 30 5.11 -8.43 -30.64
C HIS A 30 4.10 -7.39 -31.15
N ALA A 31 2.92 -7.30 -30.53
CA ALA A 31 1.87 -6.39 -30.97
C ALA A 31 1.88 -5.02 -30.27
N GLY A 32 2.66 -4.86 -29.20
CA GLY A 32 2.70 -3.62 -28.40
C GLY A 32 1.42 -3.32 -27.61
N LEU A 33 0.51 -4.30 -27.48
CA LEU A 33 -0.76 -4.21 -26.77
C LEU A 33 -0.53 -4.48 -25.28
N ARG A 34 -0.03 -3.46 -24.59
CA ARG A 34 0.41 -3.54 -23.18
C ARG A 34 -0.68 -3.15 -22.19
N GLY A 35 -1.89 -2.86 -22.66
CA GLY A 35 -3.09 -2.76 -21.83
C GLY A 35 -3.47 -4.11 -21.22
N THR A 36 -3.17 -5.23 -21.89
CA THR A 36 -3.18 -6.57 -21.27
C THR A 36 -2.02 -6.68 -20.28
N LYS A 37 -2.32 -6.58 -18.98
CA LYS A 37 -1.30 -6.47 -17.92
C LYS A 37 -0.74 -7.83 -17.53
N SER A 38 0.56 -7.86 -17.22
CA SER A 38 1.21 -9.03 -16.60
C SER A 38 1.30 -8.84 -15.08
N GLY A 39 0.90 -9.85 -14.32
CA GLY A 39 0.85 -9.80 -12.87
C GLY A 39 1.42 -11.05 -12.20
N CYS A 40 0.63 -12.13 -12.13
CA CYS A 40 1.10 -13.43 -11.62
C CYS A 40 1.88 -14.25 -12.66
N ASP A 41 1.53 -14.08 -13.95
CA ASP A 41 2.00 -14.89 -15.08
C ASP A 41 1.83 -16.42 -14.87
N ALA A 42 0.76 -16.78 -14.15
CA ALA A 42 0.41 -18.16 -13.76
C ALA A 42 -1.11 -18.45 -13.79
N GLY A 43 -1.93 -17.48 -14.21
CA GLY A 43 -3.40 -17.61 -14.28
C GLY A 43 -4.17 -17.23 -13.01
N ASP A 44 -3.49 -16.97 -11.89
CA ASP A 44 -4.15 -16.69 -10.60
C ASP A 44 -4.83 -15.33 -10.52
N CYS A 45 -4.24 -14.29 -11.14
CA CYS A 45 -4.66 -12.90 -10.87
C CYS A 45 -5.66 -12.28 -11.87
N GLY A 46 -5.84 -12.87 -13.05
CA GLY A 46 -6.72 -12.33 -14.11
C GLY A 46 -6.36 -10.96 -14.69
N ALA A 47 -5.24 -10.33 -14.31
CA ALA A 47 -4.85 -9.02 -14.87
C ALA A 47 -4.62 -9.05 -16.40
N CYS A 48 -4.33 -10.24 -16.94
CA CYS A 48 -4.11 -10.52 -18.35
C CYS A 48 -5.37 -11.00 -19.09
N THR A 49 -6.57 -10.84 -18.52
CA THR A 49 -7.80 -11.33 -19.15
C THR A 49 -8.01 -10.65 -20.52
N VAL A 50 -8.29 -11.49 -21.52
CA VAL A 50 -8.68 -11.12 -22.90
C VAL A 50 -9.95 -11.89 -23.26
N LEU A 51 -10.67 -11.47 -24.31
CA LEU A 51 -11.70 -12.33 -24.91
C LEU A 51 -11.08 -13.14 -26.04
N LEU A 52 -11.31 -14.45 -26.05
CA LEU A 52 -10.92 -15.36 -27.11
C LEU A 52 -12.19 -15.96 -27.70
N ASP A 53 -12.56 -15.52 -28.90
CA ASP A 53 -13.87 -15.73 -29.54
C ASP A 53 -15.06 -15.31 -28.66
N GLY A 54 -14.91 -14.20 -27.93
CA GLY A 54 -15.96 -13.67 -27.04
C GLY A 54 -15.87 -14.15 -25.60
N GLU A 55 -15.15 -15.24 -25.33
CA GLU A 55 -15.05 -15.83 -23.99
C GLU A 55 -13.82 -15.33 -23.21
N PRO A 56 -13.94 -14.97 -21.92
CA PRO A 56 -12.80 -14.59 -21.09
C PRO A 56 -11.73 -15.69 -20.97
N ALA A 57 -10.48 -15.34 -21.22
CA ALA A 57 -9.34 -16.24 -21.05
C ALA A 57 -8.12 -15.50 -20.47
N CYS A 58 -7.31 -16.21 -19.65
CA CYS A 58 -6.04 -15.69 -19.15
C CYS A 58 -4.95 -15.80 -20.22
N ALA A 59 -4.54 -14.68 -20.82
CA ALA A 59 -3.53 -14.69 -21.88
C ALA A 59 -2.17 -15.29 -21.46
N CYS A 60 -1.83 -15.31 -20.17
CA CYS A 60 -0.61 -15.94 -19.67
C CYS A 60 -0.64 -17.48 -19.69
N LEU A 61 -1.83 -18.09 -19.76
CA LEU A 61 -2.00 -19.54 -19.84
C LEU A 61 -2.34 -20.04 -21.24
N THR A 62 -2.76 -19.15 -22.13
CA THR A 62 -3.16 -19.52 -23.49
C THR A 62 -1.93 -19.61 -24.41
N PRO A 63 -1.57 -20.79 -24.93
CA PRO A 63 -0.47 -20.92 -25.90
C PRO A 63 -0.88 -20.45 -27.29
N LEU A 64 0.07 -19.95 -28.07
CA LEU A 64 -0.13 -19.44 -29.43
C LEU A 64 -0.85 -20.45 -30.35
N ALA A 65 -0.54 -21.74 -30.23
CA ALA A 65 -1.19 -22.79 -31.01
C ALA A 65 -2.72 -22.86 -30.82
N GLN A 66 -3.24 -22.44 -29.66
CA GLN A 66 -4.68 -22.39 -29.39
C GLN A 66 -5.34 -21.12 -29.92
N CYS A 67 -4.56 -20.15 -30.42
CA CYS A 67 -5.06 -18.85 -30.87
C CYS A 67 -5.13 -18.72 -32.39
N ASP A 68 -4.51 -19.63 -33.14
CA ASP A 68 -4.42 -19.55 -34.60
C ASP A 68 -5.81 -19.50 -35.26
N GLY A 69 -6.05 -18.49 -36.09
CA GLY A 69 -7.33 -18.23 -36.75
C GLY A 69 -8.44 -17.68 -35.85
N ARG A 70 -8.22 -17.50 -34.54
CA ARG A 70 -9.24 -17.06 -33.58
C ARG A 70 -9.27 -15.55 -33.41
N ALA A 71 -10.41 -15.03 -32.96
CA ALA A 71 -10.59 -13.63 -32.63
C ALA A 71 -10.15 -13.35 -31.19
N ILE A 72 -9.35 -12.31 -31.00
CA ILE A 72 -8.83 -11.88 -29.70
C ILE A 72 -9.21 -10.41 -29.48
N THR A 73 -9.88 -10.13 -28.37
CA THR A 73 -10.20 -8.76 -27.94
C THR A 73 -9.48 -8.44 -26.63
N THR A 74 -8.67 -7.40 -26.67
CA THR A 74 -7.93 -6.83 -25.52
C THR A 74 -8.65 -5.59 -25.00
N VAL A 75 -8.14 -4.95 -23.92
CA VAL A 75 -8.71 -3.70 -23.41
C VAL A 75 -8.71 -2.58 -24.47
N GLU A 76 -7.68 -2.54 -25.32
CA GLU A 76 -7.53 -1.62 -26.43
C GLU A 76 -8.59 -1.84 -27.53
N GLY A 77 -9.12 -3.06 -27.63
CA GLY A 77 -10.20 -3.42 -28.56
C GLY A 77 -11.61 -3.13 -28.01
N LEU A 78 -11.75 -2.83 -26.72
CA LEU A 78 -13.04 -2.50 -26.13
C LEU A 78 -13.48 -1.11 -26.63
N THR A 79 -14.38 -1.10 -27.61
CA THR A 79 -14.84 0.09 -28.30
C THR A 79 -16.37 0.11 -28.36
N GLY A 80 -16.94 1.31 -28.55
CA GLY A 80 -18.38 1.50 -28.70
C GLY A 80 -19.12 1.95 -27.43
N PRO A 81 -20.43 2.22 -27.54
CA PRO A 81 -21.18 2.91 -26.50
C PRO A 81 -21.30 2.14 -25.17
N ALA A 82 -21.44 0.81 -25.21
CA ALA A 82 -21.56 -0.01 -24.01
C ALA A 82 -20.27 0.02 -23.16
N THR A 83 -19.11 -0.15 -23.79
CA THR A 83 -17.81 0.03 -23.13
C THR A 83 -17.63 1.45 -22.59
N GLY A 84 -18.05 2.47 -23.35
CA GLY A 84 -18.01 3.86 -22.89
C GLY A 84 -18.79 4.07 -21.60
N ARG A 85 -20.00 3.49 -21.49
CA ARG A 85 -20.79 3.51 -20.25
C ARG A 85 -20.11 2.77 -19.10
N LEU A 86 -19.53 1.61 -19.35
CA LEU A 86 -18.78 0.86 -18.34
C LEU A 86 -17.57 1.64 -17.81
N ARG A 87 -16.76 2.26 -18.69
CA ARG A 87 -15.63 3.10 -18.28
C ARG A 87 -16.09 4.31 -17.46
N ALA A 88 -17.18 4.96 -17.88
CA ALA A 88 -17.78 6.07 -17.14
C ALA A 88 -18.29 5.64 -15.76
N ALA A 89 -18.92 4.46 -15.65
CA ALA A 89 -19.35 3.88 -14.39
C ALA A 89 -18.15 3.59 -13.47
N PHE A 90 -17.06 3.01 -13.99
CA PHE A 90 -15.83 2.78 -13.22
C PHE A 90 -15.24 4.08 -12.65
N LEU A 91 -15.26 5.17 -13.41
CA LEU A 91 -14.82 6.49 -12.96
C LEU A 91 -15.75 7.06 -11.89
N ARG A 92 -17.07 7.01 -12.12
CA ARG A 92 -18.11 7.53 -11.21
C ARG A 92 -18.09 6.83 -9.86
N HIS A 93 -17.95 5.51 -9.85
CA HIS A 93 -17.91 4.70 -8.62
C HIS A 93 -16.53 4.67 -7.98
N GLY A 94 -15.48 5.17 -8.63
CA GLY A 94 -14.11 5.07 -8.10
C GLY A 94 -13.57 3.62 -8.09
N ALA A 95 -14.03 2.80 -9.04
CA ALA A 95 -13.68 1.38 -9.17
C ALA A 95 -12.22 1.12 -9.59
N ALA A 96 -11.45 2.17 -9.91
CA ALA A 96 -10.04 2.08 -10.31
C ALA A 96 -9.12 2.87 -9.37
N GLN A 97 -8.38 2.17 -8.50
CA GLN A 97 -7.31 2.73 -7.66
C GLN A 97 -5.95 2.64 -8.35
N CYS A 98 -5.08 1.65 -8.10
CA CYS A 98 -3.80 1.60 -8.80
C CYS A 98 -3.96 1.42 -10.33
N GLY A 99 -5.04 0.77 -10.77
CA GLY A 99 -5.40 0.61 -12.18
C GLY A 99 -4.85 -0.65 -12.86
N ILE A 100 -3.93 -1.39 -12.23
CA ILE A 100 -3.30 -2.56 -12.88
C ILE A 100 -4.28 -3.69 -13.20
N CYS A 101 -5.29 -3.93 -12.34
CA CYS A 101 -6.30 -4.96 -12.59
C CYS A 101 -7.46 -4.44 -13.46
N THR A 102 -7.57 -3.12 -13.66
CA THR A 102 -8.72 -2.49 -14.32
C THR A 102 -8.91 -3.00 -15.75
N PRO A 103 -7.88 -3.16 -16.60
CA PRO A 103 -8.03 -3.77 -17.92
C PRO A 103 -8.70 -5.15 -17.89
N GLY A 104 -8.22 -6.07 -17.04
CA GLY A 104 -8.80 -7.41 -16.90
C GLY A 104 -10.24 -7.38 -16.38
N MET A 105 -10.53 -6.48 -15.42
CA MET A 105 -11.90 -6.28 -14.90
C MET A 105 -12.86 -5.79 -15.99
N LEU A 106 -12.42 -4.83 -16.82
CA LEU A 106 -13.24 -4.29 -17.90
C LEU A 106 -13.52 -5.34 -18.98
N VAL A 107 -12.52 -6.14 -19.35
CA VAL A 107 -12.69 -7.21 -20.33
C VAL A 107 -13.68 -8.27 -19.81
N ALA A 108 -13.51 -8.73 -18.56
CA ALA A 108 -14.42 -9.69 -17.94
C ALA A 108 -15.85 -9.14 -17.83
N ALA A 109 -15.99 -7.88 -17.43
CA ALA A 109 -17.30 -7.21 -17.36
C ALA A 109 -17.96 -7.05 -18.74
N VAL A 110 -17.19 -6.77 -19.80
CA VAL A 110 -17.74 -6.67 -21.16
C VAL A 110 -18.28 -8.01 -21.64
N ALA A 111 -17.63 -9.13 -21.32
CA ALA A 111 -18.19 -10.46 -21.62
C ALA A 111 -19.57 -10.64 -20.98
N LEU A 112 -19.68 -10.39 -19.67
CA LEU A 112 -20.96 -10.46 -18.95
C LEU A 112 -22.02 -9.53 -19.55
N LEU A 113 -21.66 -8.27 -19.81
CA LEU A 113 -22.60 -7.25 -20.28
C LEU A 113 -23.04 -7.46 -21.74
N SER A 114 -22.29 -8.24 -22.51
CA SER A 114 -22.70 -8.64 -23.86
C SER A 114 -23.87 -9.61 -23.84
N ASP A 115 -23.95 -10.46 -22.80
CA ASP A 115 -25.03 -11.42 -22.61
C ASP A 115 -26.18 -10.86 -21.76
N ASN A 116 -25.85 -10.13 -20.69
CA ASN A 116 -26.80 -9.52 -19.76
C ASN A 116 -26.45 -8.05 -19.51
N PRO A 117 -27.14 -7.08 -20.14
CA PRO A 117 -26.84 -5.65 -19.99
C PRO A 117 -27.23 -5.06 -18.63
N ALA A 118 -27.96 -5.80 -17.78
CA ALA A 118 -28.39 -5.36 -16.45
C ALA A 118 -28.16 -6.47 -15.41
N PRO A 119 -26.90 -6.85 -15.14
CA PRO A 119 -26.58 -7.96 -14.28
C PRO A 119 -26.84 -7.63 -12.81
N THR A 120 -27.24 -8.64 -12.05
CA THR A 120 -27.27 -8.61 -10.60
C THR A 120 -25.87 -8.53 -10.01
N ARG A 121 -25.75 -8.11 -8.74
CA ARG A 121 -24.47 -8.12 -8.02
C ARG A 121 -23.83 -9.51 -7.95
N SER A 122 -24.63 -10.58 -7.94
CA SER A 122 -24.11 -11.95 -7.89
C SER A 122 -23.47 -12.32 -9.22
N GLU A 123 -24.16 -12.08 -10.34
CA GLU A 123 -23.61 -12.34 -11.68
C GLU A 123 -22.35 -11.51 -11.94
N ALA A 124 -22.34 -10.24 -11.55
CA ALA A 124 -21.15 -9.39 -11.64
C ALA A 124 -20.00 -9.92 -10.78
N ARG A 125 -20.26 -10.38 -9.56
CA ARG A 125 -19.24 -10.98 -8.69
C ARG A 125 -18.65 -12.25 -9.30
N ASP A 126 -19.51 -13.12 -9.83
CA ASP A 126 -19.09 -14.41 -10.40
C ASP A 126 -18.25 -14.20 -11.67
N ALA A 127 -18.67 -13.29 -12.56
CA ALA A 127 -17.93 -12.94 -13.77
C ALA A 127 -16.55 -12.32 -13.47
N LEU A 128 -16.46 -11.52 -12.41
CA LEU A 128 -15.21 -10.89 -11.98
C LEU A 128 -14.35 -11.79 -11.07
N GLY A 129 -14.85 -12.97 -10.66
CA GLY A 129 -14.20 -13.83 -9.67
C GLY A 129 -12.79 -14.28 -10.06
N GLY A 130 -12.49 -14.34 -11.36
CA GLY A 130 -11.17 -14.67 -11.89
C GLY A 130 -10.17 -13.50 -11.94
N VAL A 131 -10.56 -12.28 -11.57
CA VAL A 131 -9.70 -11.09 -11.61
C VAL A 131 -9.49 -10.55 -10.20
N LEU A 132 -8.26 -10.62 -9.71
CA LEU A 132 -7.91 -10.18 -8.35
C LEU A 132 -7.71 -8.67 -8.28
N CYS A 133 -8.20 -8.06 -7.20
CA CYS A 133 -7.93 -6.67 -6.86
C CYS A 133 -7.48 -6.53 -5.41
N ARG A 134 -6.31 -5.91 -5.21
CA ARG A 134 -5.73 -5.68 -3.88
C ARG A 134 -6.08 -4.32 -3.27
N CYS A 135 -6.73 -3.43 -4.04
CA CYS A 135 -6.88 -2.02 -3.69
C CYS A 135 -8.30 -1.63 -3.24
N THR A 136 -9.34 -2.12 -3.94
CA THR A 136 -10.69 -1.54 -3.83
C THR A 136 -11.63 -2.27 -2.89
N GLY A 137 -11.34 -3.52 -2.53
CA GLY A 137 -12.32 -4.36 -1.82
C GLY A 137 -13.52 -4.78 -2.68
N TYR A 138 -13.41 -4.69 -4.02
CA TYR A 138 -14.35 -5.19 -5.04
C TYR A 138 -15.76 -4.56 -5.08
N ALA A 139 -16.32 -4.07 -3.97
CA ALA A 139 -17.70 -3.60 -3.88
C ALA A 139 -18.04 -2.56 -4.97
N LYS A 140 -17.22 -1.51 -5.09
CA LYS A 140 -17.38 -0.45 -6.10
C LYS A 140 -17.15 -0.92 -7.53
N ILE A 141 -16.38 -1.99 -7.75
CA ILE A 141 -16.22 -2.60 -9.08
C ILE A 141 -17.52 -3.29 -9.48
N ILE A 142 -18.09 -4.07 -8.57
CA ILE A 142 -19.38 -4.75 -8.77
C ILE A 142 -20.48 -3.70 -9.02
N ASP A 143 -20.51 -2.62 -8.23
CA ASP A 143 -21.47 -1.52 -8.40
C ASP A 143 -21.35 -0.89 -9.79
N ALA A 144 -20.11 -0.62 -10.25
CA ALA A 144 -19.87 -0.06 -11.57
C ALA A 144 -20.33 -0.98 -12.72
N VAL A 145 -20.24 -2.30 -12.56
CA VAL A 145 -20.71 -3.27 -13.57
C VAL A 145 -22.24 -3.35 -13.58
N CYS A 146 -22.89 -3.26 -12.42
CA CYS A 146 -24.36 -3.24 -12.32
C CYS A 146 -24.97 -1.90 -12.77
N ASP A 147 -24.22 -0.80 -12.66
CA ASP A 147 -24.68 0.57 -12.93
C ASP A 147 -24.12 1.12 -14.26
N THR A 148 -24.30 0.38 -15.35
CA THR A 148 -23.94 0.82 -16.71
C THR A 148 -25.09 1.48 -17.47
N SER A 149 -26.23 1.71 -16.81
CA SER A 149 -27.36 2.50 -17.31
C SER A 149 -27.09 4.00 -17.21
N GLU A 150 -27.65 4.78 -18.16
CA GLU A 150 -27.51 6.24 -18.32
C GLU A 150 -26.06 6.79 -18.29
N VAL A 151 -25.75 7.66 -19.25
CA VAL A 151 -24.53 8.48 -19.17
C VAL A 151 -24.94 9.73 -18.40
N PRO A 152 -24.67 9.85 -17.09
CA PRO A 152 -24.86 11.13 -16.44
C PRO A 152 -23.99 12.17 -17.15
N GLU A 153 -24.46 13.42 -17.12
CA GLU A 153 -23.63 14.59 -17.41
C GLU A 153 -22.22 14.41 -16.80
N PRO A 154 -21.15 14.80 -17.51
CA PRO A 154 -19.81 14.76 -16.95
C PRO A 154 -19.83 15.35 -15.53
N SER A 155 -19.20 14.69 -14.56
CA SER A 155 -19.12 15.21 -13.20
C SER A 155 -18.68 16.67 -13.27
N ALA A 156 -19.56 17.58 -12.86
CA ALA A 156 -19.31 19.00 -13.01
C ALA A 156 -17.98 19.32 -12.33
N VAL A 157 -17.07 19.97 -13.07
CA VAL A 157 -15.82 20.44 -12.49
C VAL A 157 -16.19 21.32 -11.29
N PRO A 158 -15.66 21.04 -10.09
CA PRO A 158 -15.97 21.85 -8.93
C PRO A 158 -15.64 23.31 -9.20
N ALA A 159 -16.58 24.19 -8.86
CA ALA A 159 -16.35 25.62 -8.94
C ALA A 159 -15.15 26.03 -8.06
N ALA A 160 -14.56 27.20 -8.36
CA ALA A 160 -13.46 27.75 -7.57
C ALA A 160 -13.82 27.79 -6.07
N GLY A 161 -12.95 27.23 -5.22
CA GLY A 161 -13.16 27.18 -3.77
C GLY A 161 -14.09 26.05 -3.27
N HIS A 162 -14.55 25.17 -4.17
CA HIS A 162 -15.45 24.07 -3.85
C HIS A 162 -14.90 22.70 -4.25
N ALA A 163 -13.59 22.59 -4.51
CA ALA A 163 -12.96 21.32 -4.85
C ALA A 163 -12.91 20.38 -3.64
N VAL A 164 -12.56 20.85 -2.44
CA VAL A 164 -12.45 20.04 -1.22
C VAL A 164 -13.84 19.65 -0.68
N GLY A 165 -14.06 18.33 -0.58
CA GLY A 165 -15.35 17.73 -0.22
C GLY A 165 -16.15 17.25 -1.43
N ALA A 166 -15.77 17.64 -2.66
CA ALA A 166 -16.41 17.14 -3.86
C ALA A 166 -16.00 15.68 -4.12
N ALA A 167 -17.01 14.83 -4.38
CA ALA A 167 -16.85 13.42 -4.75
C ALA A 167 -16.54 13.26 -6.25
N ILE A 168 -15.48 13.89 -6.72
CA ILE A 168 -15.08 13.83 -8.13
C ILE A 168 -14.40 12.50 -8.47
N PRO A 169 -14.52 12.04 -9.73
CA PRO A 169 -13.62 11.06 -10.28
C PRO A 169 -12.16 11.53 -10.18
N ARG A 170 -11.27 10.56 -10.28
CA ARG A 170 -9.83 10.78 -10.15
C ARG A 170 -9.32 11.59 -11.34
N VAL A 171 -8.45 12.55 -11.07
CA VAL A 171 -7.81 13.35 -12.14
C VAL A 171 -6.91 12.52 -13.04
N ASP A 172 -6.51 11.33 -12.60
CA ASP A 172 -5.70 10.34 -13.31
C ASP A 172 -6.50 9.05 -13.60
N GLY A 173 -7.84 9.14 -13.68
CA GLY A 173 -8.70 7.97 -13.85
C GLY A 173 -8.78 7.44 -15.30
N LEU A 174 -8.72 8.34 -16.29
CA LEU A 174 -8.98 8.00 -17.71
C LEU A 174 -8.00 6.96 -18.25
N CYS A 175 -6.69 7.18 -18.07
CA CYS A 175 -5.66 6.23 -18.51
C CYS A 175 -5.83 4.83 -17.89
N LYS A 176 -6.39 4.73 -16.69
CA LYS A 176 -6.61 3.45 -15.99
C LYS A 176 -7.77 2.67 -16.60
N VAL A 177 -8.85 3.35 -16.96
CA VAL A 177 -10.03 2.70 -17.59
C VAL A 177 -9.87 2.51 -19.10
N ASP A 178 -8.98 3.27 -19.75
CA ASP A 178 -8.63 3.08 -21.15
C ASP A 178 -7.53 2.02 -21.35
N GLY A 179 -6.89 1.55 -20.27
CA GLY A 179 -5.79 0.59 -20.34
C GLY A 179 -4.46 1.19 -20.83
N THR A 180 -4.36 2.51 -20.94
CA THR A 180 -3.19 3.24 -21.42
C THR A 180 -2.24 3.68 -20.31
N GLU A 181 -2.61 3.50 -19.03
CA GLU A 181 -1.72 3.74 -17.90
C GLU A 181 -0.46 2.85 -17.98
N SER A 182 0.70 3.47 -17.77
CA SER A 182 2.01 2.88 -18.05
C SER A 182 2.74 2.48 -16.77
N PHE A 183 2.76 1.18 -16.50
CA PHE A 183 3.40 0.56 -15.35
C PHE A 183 4.89 0.28 -15.61
N GLY A 184 5.64 -0.12 -14.57
CA GLY A 184 7.10 -0.32 -14.68
C GLY A 184 7.49 -1.36 -15.73
N GLY A 185 6.61 -2.33 -15.97
CA GLY A 185 6.80 -3.40 -16.96
C GLY A 185 6.23 -3.11 -18.35
N ASP A 186 5.73 -1.90 -18.61
CA ASP A 186 5.02 -1.56 -19.86
C ASP A 186 5.84 -0.69 -20.83
N GLU A 187 6.93 -0.05 -20.41
CA GLU A 187 7.73 0.82 -21.28
C GLU A 187 9.21 0.68 -20.99
N TRP A 188 10.03 0.74 -22.03
CA TRP A 188 11.49 0.77 -21.97
C TRP A 188 12.07 1.30 -23.30
N PRO A 189 13.30 1.83 -23.31
CA PRO A 189 13.98 2.25 -24.52
C PRO A 189 14.33 1.07 -25.44
N ASP A 190 14.40 1.32 -26.74
CA ASP A 190 14.86 0.33 -27.72
C ASP A 190 16.28 -0.15 -27.41
N GLY A 191 16.54 -1.44 -27.69
CA GLY A 191 17.82 -2.06 -27.41
C GLY A 191 18.10 -2.34 -25.93
N ALA A 192 17.12 -2.16 -25.03
CA ALA A 192 17.27 -2.47 -23.62
C ALA A 192 17.64 -3.94 -23.38
N LEU A 193 18.76 -4.16 -22.66
CA LEU A 193 19.14 -5.48 -22.17
C LEU A 193 18.15 -5.94 -21.11
N LEU A 194 17.71 -7.19 -21.20
CA LEU A 194 16.96 -7.81 -20.11
C LEU A 194 17.94 -8.15 -18.99
N VAL A 195 17.56 -7.89 -17.74
CA VAL A 195 18.38 -8.21 -16.56
C VAL A 195 17.68 -9.29 -15.74
N ARG A 196 18.46 -10.28 -15.29
CA ARG A 196 18.06 -11.34 -14.36
C ARG A 196 18.99 -11.31 -13.15
N ALA A 197 18.42 -11.38 -11.95
CA ALA A 197 19.20 -11.61 -10.74
C ALA A 197 19.36 -13.11 -10.49
N ILE A 198 20.59 -13.55 -10.24
CA ILE A 198 20.86 -14.87 -9.67
C ILE A 198 20.64 -14.77 -8.17
N ARG A 199 19.72 -15.58 -7.64
CA ARG A 199 19.27 -15.50 -6.25
C ARG A 199 19.59 -16.76 -5.48
N SER A 200 19.85 -16.60 -4.17
CA SER A 200 20.05 -17.74 -3.27
C SER A 200 18.78 -18.60 -3.17
N PRO A 201 18.87 -19.92 -3.41
CA PRO A 201 17.78 -20.84 -3.14
C PRO A 201 17.69 -21.24 -1.65
N HIS A 202 18.66 -20.82 -0.82
CA HIS A 202 18.80 -21.22 0.58
C HIS A 202 18.54 -20.06 1.55
N HIS A 203 17.98 -20.37 2.72
CA HIS A 203 17.77 -19.42 3.82
C HIS A 203 19.08 -18.96 4.46
N ALA A 204 20.10 -19.82 4.50
CA ALA A 204 21.46 -19.46 4.86
C ALA A 204 22.44 -20.30 4.04
N ALA A 205 23.40 -19.66 3.39
CA ALA A 205 24.44 -20.37 2.65
C ALA A 205 25.68 -19.52 2.44
N ARG A 206 26.85 -20.17 2.42
CA ARG A 206 28.03 -19.62 1.75
C ARG A 206 27.98 -19.96 0.28
N PHE A 207 28.62 -19.14 -0.55
CA PHE A 207 28.70 -19.43 -1.97
C PHE A 207 30.00 -18.93 -2.59
N ALA A 208 30.37 -19.58 -3.70
CA ALA A 208 31.47 -19.16 -4.55
C ALA A 208 31.10 -19.33 -6.03
N PHE A 209 31.60 -18.45 -6.87
CA PHE A 209 31.41 -18.54 -8.32
C PHE A 209 32.45 -19.49 -8.95
N GLY A 210 32.06 -20.19 -10.01
CA GLY A 210 32.98 -20.86 -10.92
C GLY A 210 33.62 -19.88 -11.92
N ASP A 211 34.04 -20.38 -13.08
CA ASP A 211 34.58 -19.53 -14.15
C ASP A 211 33.44 -18.83 -14.90
N LEU A 212 33.12 -17.60 -14.47
CA LEU A 212 32.07 -16.77 -15.04
C LEU A 212 32.35 -16.39 -16.50
N GLU A 213 33.62 -16.17 -16.86
CA GLU A 213 33.99 -15.76 -18.22
C GLU A 213 33.89 -16.93 -19.20
N ALA A 214 34.30 -18.14 -18.80
CA ALA A 214 34.07 -19.34 -19.59
C ALA A 214 32.58 -19.63 -19.78
N TRP A 215 31.78 -19.51 -18.71
CA TRP A 215 30.33 -19.69 -18.79
C TRP A 215 29.68 -18.68 -19.73
N LYS A 216 30.03 -17.39 -19.63
CA LYS A 216 29.53 -16.33 -20.52
C LYS A 216 29.88 -16.63 -21.98
N ARG A 217 31.12 -17.00 -22.29
CA ARG A 217 31.54 -17.38 -23.67
C ARG A 217 30.74 -18.58 -24.22
N ALA A 218 30.35 -19.51 -23.36
CA ALA A 218 29.52 -20.66 -23.72
C ALA A 218 28.03 -20.32 -23.85
N THR A 219 27.62 -19.08 -23.54
CA THR A 219 26.22 -18.64 -23.43
C THR A 219 25.98 -17.40 -24.33
N PRO A 220 25.91 -17.53 -25.67
CA PRO A 220 26.00 -16.39 -26.60
C PRO A 220 24.95 -15.29 -26.45
N GLY A 221 23.78 -15.58 -25.86
CA GLY A 221 22.75 -14.58 -25.61
C GLY A 221 22.97 -13.70 -24.38
N VAL A 222 23.99 -14.03 -23.56
CA VAL A 222 24.43 -13.24 -22.41
C VAL A 222 25.51 -12.26 -22.85
N GLU A 223 25.30 -10.98 -22.55
CA GLU A 223 26.23 -9.90 -22.88
C GLU A 223 27.14 -9.55 -21.70
N ALA A 224 26.57 -9.52 -20.48
CA ALA A 224 27.32 -9.14 -19.28
C ALA A 224 26.88 -9.94 -18.05
N VAL A 225 27.84 -10.15 -17.14
CA VAL A 225 27.64 -10.73 -15.82
C VAL A 225 28.25 -9.78 -14.80
N PHE A 226 27.54 -9.49 -13.72
CA PHE A 226 28.02 -8.62 -12.65
C PHE A 226 27.86 -9.29 -11.29
N THR A 227 28.80 -9.03 -10.40
CA THR A 227 28.84 -9.51 -9.01
C THR A 227 29.02 -8.34 -8.05
N ALA A 228 29.08 -8.61 -6.75
CA ALA A 228 29.41 -7.60 -5.75
C ALA A 228 30.72 -6.84 -6.05
N ALA A 229 31.68 -7.44 -6.75
CA ALA A 229 32.96 -6.81 -7.11
C ALA A 229 32.82 -5.71 -8.17
N ASP A 230 31.71 -5.70 -8.93
CA ASP A 230 31.48 -4.73 -9.99
C ASP A 230 30.81 -3.45 -9.48
N ILE A 231 30.28 -3.48 -8.26
CA ILE A 231 29.62 -2.36 -7.60
C ILE A 231 30.68 -1.28 -7.30
N PRO A 232 30.58 -0.10 -7.92
CA PRO A 232 31.62 0.93 -7.79
C PRO A 232 31.52 1.77 -6.51
N GLY A 233 30.37 1.77 -5.82
CA GLY A 233 30.13 2.50 -4.59
C GLY A 233 30.08 1.60 -3.36
N GLU A 234 29.25 1.99 -2.39
CA GLU A 234 29.03 1.19 -1.18
C GLU A 234 27.97 0.12 -1.46
N ASN A 235 28.35 -1.16 -1.44
CA ASN A 235 27.43 -2.28 -1.67
C ASN A 235 26.49 -2.52 -0.46
N ARG A 236 25.66 -1.52 -0.16
CA ARG A 236 24.73 -1.52 0.96
C ARG A 236 23.64 -0.46 0.76
N PHE A 237 22.41 -0.81 1.06
CA PHE A 237 21.27 0.09 1.08
C PHE A 237 20.44 -0.10 2.35
N GLY A 238 19.51 0.82 2.60
CA GLY A 238 18.60 0.73 3.73
C GLY A 238 17.78 1.99 3.94
N VAL A 239 16.50 1.80 4.24
CA VAL A 239 15.51 2.88 4.39
C VAL A 239 15.76 3.82 5.57
N ILE A 240 16.61 3.42 6.52
CA ILE A 240 17.05 4.23 7.66
C ILE A 240 18.58 4.18 7.66
N PRO A 241 19.29 5.26 7.26
CA PRO A 241 20.73 5.19 6.97
C PRO A 241 21.60 4.63 8.10
N PRO A 242 21.39 4.98 9.40
CA PRO A 242 22.14 4.36 10.49
C PRO A 242 21.99 2.84 10.64
N PHE A 243 20.92 2.26 10.09
CA PHE A 243 20.62 0.83 10.16
C PHE A 243 20.83 0.10 8.82
N ALA A 244 21.28 0.81 7.77
CA ALA A 244 21.51 0.20 6.45
C ALA A 244 22.49 -0.97 6.55
N ASP A 245 22.08 -2.13 6.07
CA ASP A 245 22.78 -3.41 6.27
C ASP A 245 22.59 -4.43 5.14
N GLN A 246 21.72 -4.14 4.16
CA GLN A 246 21.42 -5.05 3.07
C GLN A 246 22.30 -4.76 1.85
N PRO A 247 23.03 -5.74 1.30
CA PRO A 247 23.81 -5.54 0.09
C PRO A 247 22.91 -5.51 -1.16
N ALA A 248 23.32 -4.76 -2.19
CA ALA A 248 22.68 -4.81 -3.50
C ALA A 248 22.96 -6.15 -4.20
N LEU A 249 24.20 -6.65 -4.08
CA LEU A 249 24.58 -8.01 -4.44
C LEU A 249 25.39 -8.62 -3.30
N ALA A 250 24.93 -9.72 -2.72
CA ALA A 250 25.66 -10.38 -1.64
C ALA A 250 27.05 -10.86 -2.10
N SER A 251 27.98 -10.95 -1.15
CA SER A 251 29.35 -11.41 -1.38
C SER A 251 29.68 -12.54 -0.41
N GLY A 252 29.96 -13.74 -0.95
CA GLY A 252 30.41 -14.92 -0.20
C GLY A 252 29.39 -15.59 0.73
N LYS A 253 28.37 -14.87 1.22
CA LYS A 253 27.30 -15.39 2.09
C LYS A 253 25.94 -14.80 1.71
N ALA A 254 24.95 -15.67 1.58
CA ALA A 254 23.54 -15.33 1.53
C ALA A 254 22.90 -15.60 2.90
N ARG A 255 22.11 -14.64 3.39
CA ARG A 255 21.42 -14.62 4.69
C ARG A 255 19.93 -14.90 4.60
N PHE A 256 19.35 -14.90 3.40
CA PHE A 256 17.97 -15.33 3.17
C PHE A 256 17.78 -15.91 1.76
N ARG A 257 16.69 -16.67 1.62
CA ARG A 257 16.26 -17.21 0.34
C ARG A 257 15.71 -16.08 -0.53
N GLY A 258 16.28 -15.87 -1.71
CA GLY A 258 15.95 -14.76 -2.60
C GLY A 258 17.00 -13.66 -2.68
N GLU A 259 18.04 -13.74 -1.87
CA GLU A 259 19.12 -12.75 -1.89
C GLU A 259 19.86 -12.77 -3.22
N ALA A 260 20.00 -11.61 -3.86
CA ALA A 260 20.70 -11.48 -5.13
C ALA A 260 22.22 -11.59 -4.92
N VAL A 261 22.88 -12.46 -5.70
CA VAL A 261 24.34 -12.67 -5.63
C VAL A 261 25.07 -12.22 -6.89
N ALA A 262 24.40 -12.26 -8.04
CA ALA A 262 24.93 -11.82 -9.32
C ALA A 262 23.81 -11.32 -10.24
N LEU A 263 24.17 -10.60 -11.29
CA LEU A 263 23.28 -10.19 -12.38
C LEU A 263 23.75 -10.82 -13.69
N VAL A 264 22.80 -11.20 -14.53
CA VAL A 264 23.03 -11.57 -15.92
C VAL A 264 22.22 -10.64 -16.81
N ALA A 265 22.88 -10.02 -17.79
CA ALA A 265 22.27 -9.09 -18.74
C ALA A 265 22.54 -9.53 -20.18
N GLY A 266 21.55 -9.36 -21.07
CA GLY A 266 21.60 -9.93 -22.42
C GLY A 266 20.33 -9.67 -23.22
N SER A 267 20.22 -10.35 -24.37
CA SER A 267 19.07 -10.16 -25.26
C SER A 267 17.79 -10.69 -24.62
N SER A 268 16.67 -10.00 -24.85
CA SER A 268 15.39 -10.40 -24.26
C SER A 268 14.91 -11.76 -24.76
N ALA A 269 15.14 -12.08 -26.04
CA ALA A 269 14.77 -13.36 -26.63
C ALA A 269 15.50 -14.55 -25.98
N TYR A 270 16.73 -14.35 -25.49
CA TYR A 270 17.48 -15.40 -24.83
C TYR A 270 17.19 -15.48 -23.32
N LEU A 271 17.20 -14.34 -22.63
CA LEU A 271 17.09 -14.31 -21.17
C LEU A 271 15.69 -14.59 -20.61
N ARG A 272 14.65 -14.59 -21.45
CA ARG A 272 13.30 -15.00 -21.04
C ARG A 272 13.27 -16.48 -20.66
N ASP A 273 13.87 -17.32 -21.49
CA ASP A 273 13.82 -18.77 -21.37
C ASP A 273 15.11 -19.38 -20.77
N MET A 274 16.04 -18.53 -20.32
CA MET A 274 17.30 -18.98 -19.74
C MET A 274 17.07 -19.69 -18.39
N ASP A 275 17.58 -20.91 -18.28
CA ASP A 275 17.67 -21.63 -17.01
C ASP A 275 18.73 -20.98 -16.11
N LEU A 276 18.27 -20.25 -15.09
CA LEU A 276 19.14 -19.58 -14.11
C LEU A 276 19.95 -20.57 -13.26
N SER A 277 19.52 -21.83 -13.15
CA SER A 277 20.27 -22.85 -12.39
C SER A 277 21.56 -23.29 -13.08
N SER A 278 21.68 -23.02 -14.38
CA SER A 278 22.91 -23.26 -15.14
C SER A 278 24.04 -22.27 -14.80
N PHE A 279 23.74 -21.18 -14.10
CA PHE A 279 24.73 -20.20 -13.69
C PHE A 279 25.71 -20.82 -12.67
N PRO A 280 27.05 -20.64 -12.84
CA PRO A 280 28.04 -21.44 -12.12
C PRO A 280 28.25 -20.90 -10.70
N VAL A 281 27.30 -21.17 -9.79
CA VAL A 281 27.41 -20.91 -8.36
C VAL A 281 27.46 -22.24 -7.60
N ARG A 282 28.44 -22.34 -6.70
CA ARG A 282 28.54 -23.44 -5.74
C ARG A 282 27.99 -22.97 -4.40
N TRP A 283 26.92 -23.62 -3.94
CA TRP A 283 26.30 -23.33 -2.65
C TRP A 283 26.81 -24.29 -1.58
N GLN A 284 27.06 -23.75 -0.39
CA GLN A 284 27.29 -24.50 0.84
C GLN A 284 26.22 -24.07 1.85
N PRO A 285 25.09 -24.79 1.94
CA PRO A 285 24.03 -24.48 2.89
C PRO A 285 24.53 -24.48 4.33
N GLU A 286 24.08 -23.51 5.12
CA GLU A 286 24.31 -23.42 6.57
C GLU A 286 22.99 -23.64 7.30
N PRO A 287 23.00 -24.06 8.59
CA PRO A 287 21.78 -24.08 9.40
C PRO A 287 21.15 -22.68 9.47
N ASP A 288 19.85 -22.60 9.22
CA ASP A 288 19.08 -21.36 9.27
C ASP A 288 18.35 -21.18 10.61
N LEU A 289 18.13 -19.91 10.98
CA LEU A 289 17.38 -19.49 12.15
C LEU A 289 16.11 -18.77 11.67
N LEU A 290 15.03 -19.49 11.36
CA LEU A 290 13.81 -18.87 10.81
C LEU A 290 12.85 -18.29 11.86
N THR A 291 12.90 -18.78 13.10
CA THR A 291 12.00 -18.35 14.16
C THR A 291 12.71 -17.42 15.14
N ILE A 292 11.93 -16.57 15.81
CA ILE A 292 12.44 -15.72 16.91
C ILE A 292 13.13 -16.59 17.96
N ASP A 293 12.47 -17.67 18.40
CA ASP A 293 12.99 -18.59 19.42
C ASP A 293 14.34 -19.21 19.01
N SER A 294 14.51 -19.58 17.74
CA SER A 294 15.79 -20.10 17.24
C SER A 294 16.88 -19.03 17.17
N ALA A 295 16.50 -17.78 16.87
CA ALA A 295 17.44 -16.68 16.70
C ALA A 295 17.92 -16.06 18.03
N THR A 296 17.12 -16.17 19.08
CA THR A 296 17.43 -15.64 20.42
C THR A 296 17.91 -16.70 21.41
N ALA A 297 17.98 -17.97 20.99
CA ALA A 297 18.49 -19.06 21.82
C ALA A 297 19.97 -18.84 22.23
N ASP A 298 20.34 -19.32 23.41
CA ASP A 298 21.72 -19.28 23.88
C ASP A 298 22.66 -19.99 22.90
N GLY A 299 23.71 -19.28 22.45
CA GLY A 299 24.67 -19.80 21.48
C GLY A 299 24.18 -19.78 20.03
N ALA A 300 23.02 -19.17 19.73
CA ALA A 300 22.57 -18.95 18.35
C ALA A 300 23.62 -18.19 17.53
N VAL A 301 23.81 -18.60 16.27
CA VAL A 301 24.72 -17.93 15.35
C VAL A 301 24.22 -16.51 15.09
N LEU A 302 25.13 -15.53 15.14
CA LEU A 302 24.80 -14.15 14.82
C LEU A 302 24.69 -13.98 13.29
N LEU A 303 23.57 -13.41 12.83
CA LEU A 303 23.39 -13.04 11.42
C LEU A 303 24.26 -11.84 11.03
N HIS A 304 24.43 -10.93 11.98
CA HIS A 304 25.26 -9.74 11.90
C HIS A 304 26.15 -9.66 13.14
N GLU A 305 27.47 -9.64 12.95
CA GLU A 305 28.44 -9.70 14.07
C GLU A 305 28.24 -8.56 15.08
N ALA A 306 27.80 -7.38 14.62
CA ALA A 306 27.55 -6.21 15.46
C ALA A 306 26.19 -6.24 16.21
N ARG A 307 25.41 -7.32 16.12
CA ARG A 307 24.07 -7.42 16.70
C ARG A 307 23.96 -8.60 17.66
N PRO A 308 24.43 -8.45 18.91
CA PRO A 308 24.38 -9.52 19.90
C PRO A 308 22.94 -10.00 20.15
N GLY A 309 22.77 -11.31 20.30
CA GLY A 309 21.45 -11.94 20.46
C GLY A 309 20.53 -11.80 19.26
N ASN A 310 21.06 -11.48 18.08
CA ASN A 310 20.30 -11.15 16.87
C ASN A 310 19.29 -10.00 17.06
N LEU A 311 19.47 -9.17 18.10
CA LEU A 311 18.61 -8.02 18.38
C LEU A 311 19.04 -6.83 17.50
N LEU A 312 18.13 -6.34 16.65
CA LEU A 312 18.35 -5.12 15.88
C LEU A 312 18.25 -3.88 16.78
N VAL A 313 17.10 -3.73 17.43
CA VAL A 313 16.78 -2.59 18.30
C VAL A 313 15.55 -2.90 19.15
N THR A 314 15.48 -2.23 20.29
CA THR A 314 14.32 -2.24 21.19
C THR A 314 13.72 -0.84 21.26
N GLY A 315 12.41 -0.71 21.01
CA GLY A 315 11.66 0.50 21.36
C GLY A 315 10.94 0.33 22.68
N LYS A 316 10.71 1.45 23.37
CA LYS A 316 10.08 1.47 24.70
C LYS A 316 9.25 2.74 24.88
N VAL A 317 8.09 2.60 25.51
CA VAL A 317 7.32 3.72 26.10
C VAL A 317 6.95 3.34 27.53
N LYS A 318 7.17 4.26 28.47
CA LYS A 318 6.85 4.08 29.89
C LYS A 318 6.31 5.37 30.49
N CYS A 319 5.15 5.32 31.13
CA CYS A 319 4.64 6.38 31.99
C CYS A 319 4.03 5.79 33.28
N GLY A 320 4.26 6.46 34.42
CA GLY A 320 3.83 5.94 35.72
C GLY A 320 4.46 4.59 36.12
N ASP A 321 3.74 3.83 36.94
CA ASP A 321 4.16 2.51 37.44
C ASP A 321 3.10 1.44 37.12
N ALA A 322 3.23 0.83 35.95
CA ALA A 322 2.30 -0.20 35.49
C ALA A 322 2.32 -1.45 36.36
N GLU A 323 3.46 -1.82 36.93
CA GLU A 323 3.56 -3.04 37.74
C GLU A 323 2.77 -2.91 39.04
N SER A 324 2.97 -1.81 39.77
CA SER A 324 2.25 -1.55 41.01
C SER A 324 0.74 -1.37 40.78
N ALA A 325 0.35 -0.64 39.73
CA ALA A 325 -1.05 -0.39 39.42
C ALA A 325 -1.82 -1.64 38.96
N LEU A 326 -1.16 -2.58 38.27
CA LEU A 326 -1.76 -3.87 37.93
C LEU A 326 -2.10 -4.68 39.19
N LYS A 327 -1.23 -4.68 40.22
CA LYS A 327 -1.45 -5.42 41.49
C LYS A 327 -2.70 -4.95 42.24
N THR A 328 -3.10 -3.69 42.06
CA THR A 328 -4.26 -3.09 42.73
C THR A 328 -5.49 -2.97 41.82
N SER A 329 -5.45 -3.52 40.60
CA SER A 329 -6.58 -3.48 39.67
C SER A 329 -7.70 -4.41 40.13
N ALA A 330 -8.96 -3.98 39.99
CA ALA A 330 -10.12 -4.78 40.36
C ALA A 330 -10.32 -5.97 39.41
N HIS A 331 -10.08 -5.73 38.11
CA HIS A 331 -10.09 -6.76 37.09
C HIS A 331 -8.82 -6.65 36.24
N MET A 332 -8.34 -7.79 35.76
CA MET A 332 -7.21 -7.88 34.83
C MET A 332 -7.55 -8.84 33.70
N ALA A 333 -6.97 -8.65 32.52
CA ALA A 333 -6.96 -9.62 31.44
C ALA A 333 -5.53 -9.79 30.93
N SER A 334 -5.15 -11.00 30.52
CA SER A 334 -3.82 -11.30 30.02
C SER A 334 -3.87 -12.38 28.95
N GLY A 335 -2.94 -12.33 28.01
CA GLY A 335 -2.85 -13.33 26.97
C GLY A 335 -1.60 -13.19 26.11
N THR A 336 -1.43 -14.16 25.21
CA THR A 336 -0.38 -14.17 24.21
C THR A 336 -0.98 -14.35 22.81
N ILE A 337 -0.43 -13.66 21.82
CA ILE A 337 -0.85 -13.76 20.43
C ILE A 337 0.36 -13.86 19.49
N ARG A 338 0.24 -14.74 18.50
CA ARG A 338 1.20 -14.90 17.41
C ARG A 338 0.56 -14.52 16.08
N THR A 339 1.30 -13.82 15.22
CA THR A 339 0.89 -13.52 13.83
C THR A 339 1.91 -14.08 12.84
N ALA A 340 1.44 -14.52 11.67
CA ALA A 340 2.29 -14.98 10.57
C ALA A 340 2.90 -13.83 9.75
N TRP A 341 3.79 -14.18 8.80
CA TRP A 341 4.18 -13.27 7.73
C TRP A 341 2.98 -13.04 6.82
N VAL A 342 2.85 -11.80 6.34
CA VAL A 342 1.85 -11.42 5.34
C VAL A 342 2.57 -10.80 4.16
N GLU A 343 2.29 -11.33 2.98
CA GLU A 343 2.74 -10.81 1.69
C GLU A 343 1.80 -9.71 1.20
N HIS A 344 2.35 -8.61 0.72
CA HIS A 344 1.60 -7.45 0.26
C HIS A 344 0.68 -7.81 -0.91
N ALA A 345 1.15 -8.72 -1.78
CA ALA A 345 0.40 -9.29 -2.90
C ALA A 345 -0.20 -8.23 -3.82
N TYR A 346 0.54 -7.13 -4.05
CA TYR A 346 0.21 -6.22 -5.15
C TYR A 346 0.30 -6.97 -6.48
N ILE A 347 -0.59 -6.61 -7.41
CA ILE A 347 -0.77 -7.35 -8.66
C ILE A 347 0.39 -7.11 -9.62
N GLU A 348 1.01 -5.93 -9.62
CA GLU A 348 2.19 -5.60 -10.43
C GLU A 348 3.51 -5.93 -9.69
N PRO A 349 4.29 -6.95 -10.11
CA PRO A 349 5.64 -7.17 -9.59
C PRO A 349 6.56 -5.97 -9.78
N GLU A 350 7.74 -6.02 -9.17
CA GLU A 350 8.77 -4.99 -9.35
C GLU A 350 9.21 -4.94 -10.82
N ALA A 351 9.15 -3.74 -11.42
CA ALA A 351 9.53 -3.54 -12.80
C ALA A 351 10.07 -2.13 -13.08
N GLY A 352 10.99 -2.03 -14.02
CA GLY A 352 11.52 -0.75 -14.50
C GLY A 352 12.69 -0.88 -15.48
N PHE A 353 13.19 0.27 -15.91
CA PHE A 353 14.37 0.38 -16.77
C PHE A 353 15.30 1.52 -16.36
N ALA A 354 16.56 1.41 -16.78
CA ALA A 354 17.61 2.40 -16.63
C ALA A 354 18.23 2.75 -17.99
N VAL A 355 18.63 4.00 -18.17
CA VAL A 355 19.33 4.50 -19.36
C VAL A 355 20.27 5.65 -18.99
N MET A 356 21.36 5.78 -19.73
CA MET A 356 22.26 6.92 -19.62
C MET A 356 21.83 8.04 -20.59
N GLU A 357 21.53 9.22 -20.06
CA GLU A 357 21.30 10.45 -20.82
C GLU A 357 22.53 11.37 -20.65
N GLY A 358 23.54 11.19 -21.50
CA GLY A 358 24.86 11.77 -21.27
C GLY A 358 25.47 11.20 -19.98
N ASP A 359 25.74 12.06 -19.00
CA ASP A 359 26.28 11.65 -17.68
C ASP A 359 25.17 11.40 -16.62
N MET A 360 23.91 11.59 -17.00
CA MET A 360 22.75 11.38 -16.11
C MET A 360 22.30 9.91 -16.18
N LEU A 361 22.31 9.19 -15.06
CA LEU A 361 21.64 7.90 -14.98
C LEU A 361 20.15 8.14 -14.71
N VAL A 362 19.29 7.80 -15.68
CA VAL A 362 17.84 7.92 -15.56
C VAL A 362 17.25 6.55 -15.31
N ILE A 363 16.45 6.43 -14.25
CA ILE A 363 15.76 5.20 -13.88
C ILE A 363 14.26 5.47 -13.81
N ARG A 364 13.48 4.70 -14.57
CA ARG A 364 12.02 4.68 -14.47
C ARG A 364 11.56 3.34 -13.91
N ALA A 365 10.95 3.33 -12.73
CA ALA A 365 10.55 2.12 -12.03
C ALA A 365 9.32 2.35 -11.13
N CYS A 366 8.59 1.29 -10.79
CA CYS A 366 7.53 1.35 -9.78
C CYS A 366 8.15 1.59 -8.39
N THR A 367 7.76 2.65 -7.69
CA THR A 367 8.34 3.02 -6.38
C THR A 367 7.38 3.86 -5.54
N GLN A 368 7.53 3.82 -4.22
CA GLN A 368 6.86 4.72 -3.26
C GLN A 368 7.75 5.87 -2.76
N ALA A 369 9.06 5.83 -3.04
CA ALA A 369 10.05 6.70 -2.40
C ALA A 369 11.19 7.12 -3.37
N PRO A 370 10.89 7.87 -4.45
CA PRO A 370 11.87 8.17 -5.50
C PRO A 370 13.15 8.86 -5.02
N VAL A 371 13.07 9.75 -4.03
CA VAL A 371 14.27 10.44 -3.50
C VAL A 371 15.13 9.50 -2.65
N MET A 372 14.53 8.57 -1.90
CA MET A 372 15.29 7.55 -1.18
C MET A 372 15.94 6.56 -2.16
N ASP A 373 15.21 6.15 -3.19
CA ASP A 373 15.76 5.32 -4.28
C ASP A 373 16.95 6.02 -4.96
N GLN A 374 16.87 7.33 -5.18
CA GLN A 374 17.94 8.14 -5.75
C GLN A 374 19.19 8.10 -4.85
N GLU A 375 19.00 8.31 -3.55
CA GLU A 375 20.08 8.33 -2.55
C GLU A 375 20.77 6.97 -2.43
N ASP A 376 19.99 5.89 -2.26
CA ASP A 376 20.55 4.55 -2.13
C ASP A 376 21.18 4.08 -3.45
N THR A 377 20.56 4.36 -4.60
CA THR A 377 21.16 4.03 -5.91
C THR A 377 22.44 4.80 -6.15
N ALA A 378 22.48 6.11 -5.84
CA ALA A 378 23.68 6.91 -5.95
C ALA A 378 24.82 6.38 -5.06
N ARG A 379 24.50 6.01 -3.82
CA ARG A 379 25.46 5.42 -2.87
C ARG A 379 26.01 4.09 -3.37
N VAL A 380 25.14 3.17 -3.82
CA VAL A 380 25.54 1.86 -4.35
C VAL A 380 26.37 2.01 -5.61
N LEU A 381 26.00 2.92 -6.52
CA LEU A 381 26.69 3.12 -7.79
C LEU A 381 27.83 4.13 -7.72
N GLY A 382 28.20 4.63 -6.54
CA GLY A 382 29.32 5.55 -6.36
C GLY A 382 29.18 6.83 -7.19
N ARG A 383 27.95 7.33 -7.37
CA ARG A 383 27.65 8.54 -8.15
C ARG A 383 27.17 9.66 -7.25
N PRO A 384 27.40 10.94 -7.63
CA PRO A 384 26.70 12.06 -7.01
C PRO A 384 25.19 11.89 -7.14
N LYS A 385 24.43 12.28 -6.10
CA LYS A 385 22.96 12.16 -6.07
C LYS A 385 22.31 12.86 -7.27
N GLU A 386 22.85 14.03 -7.65
CA GLU A 386 22.38 14.86 -8.77
C GLU A 386 22.67 14.21 -10.14
N ARG A 387 23.51 13.17 -10.18
CA ARG A 387 23.81 12.35 -11.37
C ARG A 387 23.00 11.06 -11.43
N VAL A 388 22.01 10.89 -10.56
CA VAL A 388 20.96 9.87 -10.63
C VAL A 388 19.59 10.57 -10.66
N ARG A 389 18.70 10.16 -11.56
CA ARG A 389 17.33 10.69 -11.67
C ARG A 389 16.35 9.53 -11.60
N ILE A 390 15.42 9.59 -10.65
CA ILE A 390 14.35 8.59 -10.50
C ILE A 390 13.04 9.20 -10.98
N ILE A 391 12.37 8.50 -11.89
CA ILE A 391 11.06 8.84 -12.43
C ILE A 391 10.11 7.68 -12.08
N PRO A 392 9.21 7.82 -11.10
CA PRO A 392 8.23 6.78 -10.82
C PRO A 392 7.38 6.43 -12.05
N ALA A 393 7.27 5.14 -12.36
CA ALA A 393 6.21 4.64 -13.23
C ALA A 393 4.88 4.61 -12.47
N ALA A 394 3.76 4.40 -13.19
CA ALA A 394 2.52 4.03 -12.50
C ALA A 394 2.78 2.77 -11.66
N THR A 395 2.26 2.75 -10.43
CA THR A 395 2.54 1.67 -9.48
C THR A 395 1.27 0.89 -9.20
N GLY A 396 1.24 -0.39 -9.56
CA GLY A 396 0.13 -1.34 -9.44
C GLY A 396 -0.09 -1.87 -8.03
N GLY A 397 -0.05 -0.95 -7.05
CA GLY A 397 -0.02 -1.25 -5.62
C GLY A 397 1.41 -1.40 -5.09
N GLY A 398 1.62 -0.96 -3.86
CA GLY A 398 2.89 -1.11 -3.15
C GLY A 398 2.70 -1.47 -1.68
N PHE A 399 1.69 -0.88 -1.03
CA PHE A 399 1.25 -1.19 0.33
C PHE A 399 2.36 -1.15 1.40
N GLY A 400 3.50 -0.52 1.08
CA GLY A 400 4.69 -0.43 1.91
C GLY A 400 5.92 -1.15 1.34
N SER A 401 5.77 -2.24 0.56
CA SER A 401 6.92 -3.00 0.04
C SER A 401 7.83 -2.16 -0.85
N LYS A 402 7.23 -1.38 -1.76
CA LYS A 402 7.95 -0.55 -2.74
C LYS A 402 8.53 0.74 -2.13
N LEU A 403 8.66 0.81 -0.81
CA LEU A 403 9.48 1.80 -0.10
C LEU A 403 10.94 1.37 -0.02
N ASP A 404 11.18 0.06 0.04
CA ASP A 404 12.51 -0.52 -0.02
C ASP A 404 12.96 -0.56 -1.49
N VAL A 405 14.23 -0.24 -1.73
CA VAL A 405 14.80 -0.33 -3.07
C VAL A 405 14.83 -1.79 -3.51
N SER A 406 14.59 -2.04 -4.81
CA SER A 406 14.57 -3.39 -5.38
C SER A 406 15.52 -3.48 -6.56
N LEU A 407 15.03 -3.17 -7.76
CA LEU A 407 15.76 -3.32 -9.02
C LEU A 407 16.62 -2.11 -9.38
N GLN A 408 16.34 -0.93 -8.83
CA GLN A 408 16.93 0.36 -9.22
C GLN A 408 18.47 0.34 -9.30
N PRO A 409 19.22 -0.05 -8.24
CA PRO A 409 20.68 -0.14 -8.33
C PRO A 409 21.15 -1.25 -9.27
N LEU A 410 20.36 -2.32 -9.47
CA LEU A 410 20.73 -3.46 -10.31
C LEU A 410 20.69 -3.09 -11.81
N ILE A 411 19.58 -2.52 -12.27
CA ILE A 411 19.46 -2.04 -13.65
C ILE A 411 20.37 -0.82 -13.89
N GLY A 412 20.57 0.02 -12.87
CA GLY A 412 21.50 1.15 -12.94
C GLY A 412 22.95 0.71 -13.12
N LEU A 413 23.39 -0.35 -12.42
CA LEU A 413 24.72 -0.94 -12.59
C LEU A 413 24.94 -1.43 -14.02
N VAL A 414 23.96 -2.17 -14.58
CA VAL A 414 24.04 -2.69 -15.95
C VAL A 414 24.12 -1.54 -16.95
N ALA A 415 23.25 -0.53 -16.84
CA ALA A 415 23.24 0.60 -17.76
C ALA A 415 24.56 1.39 -17.70
N LEU A 416 25.09 1.60 -16.49
CA LEU A 416 26.34 2.31 -16.26
C LEU A 416 27.55 1.57 -16.85
N LYS A 417 27.62 0.25 -16.69
CA LYS A 417 28.78 -0.56 -17.11
C LYS A 417 28.76 -0.93 -18.59
N THR A 418 27.57 -1.07 -19.18
CA THR A 418 27.42 -1.45 -20.60
C THR A 418 27.22 -0.26 -21.53
N GLY A 419 26.78 0.89 -21.01
CA GLY A 419 26.36 2.04 -21.81
C GLY A 419 25.05 1.82 -22.59
N LYS A 420 24.38 0.66 -22.40
CA LYS A 420 23.11 0.32 -23.04
C LYS A 420 21.95 0.48 -22.05
N PRO A 421 20.72 0.76 -22.51
CA PRO A 421 19.57 0.69 -21.63
C PRO A 421 19.43 -0.71 -21.02
N ALA A 422 18.88 -0.81 -19.81
CA ALA A 422 18.68 -2.06 -19.10
C ALA A 422 17.28 -2.10 -18.49
N ARG A 423 16.58 -3.24 -18.60
CA ARG A 423 15.24 -3.44 -18.03
C ARG A 423 15.17 -4.69 -17.17
N MET A 424 14.36 -4.63 -16.12
CA MET A 424 14.08 -5.76 -15.24
C MET A 424 12.60 -5.80 -14.91
N VAL A 425 12.02 -7.00 -14.94
CA VAL A 425 10.66 -7.29 -14.47
C VAL A 425 10.77 -8.56 -13.66
N TYR A 426 10.41 -8.49 -12.39
CA TYR A 426 10.43 -9.65 -11.51
C TYR A 426 9.35 -10.64 -11.94
N SER A 427 9.64 -11.94 -11.86
CA SER A 427 8.57 -12.95 -11.84
C SER A 427 7.80 -12.86 -10.52
N ARG A 428 6.59 -13.42 -10.47
CA ARG A 428 5.82 -13.47 -9.22
C ARG A 428 6.57 -14.21 -8.10
N ALA A 429 7.20 -15.33 -8.42
CA ALA A 429 8.01 -16.09 -7.47
C ALA A 429 9.22 -15.29 -7.00
N GLU A 430 9.89 -14.57 -7.91
CA GLU A 430 11.00 -13.67 -7.55
C GLU A 430 10.55 -12.55 -6.61
N SER A 431 9.40 -11.94 -6.89
CA SER A 431 8.78 -10.92 -6.03
C SER A 431 8.50 -11.48 -4.64
N MET A 432 7.74 -12.57 -4.53
CA MET A 432 7.40 -13.19 -3.24
C MET A 432 8.62 -13.64 -2.45
N MET A 433 9.67 -14.11 -3.12
CA MET A 433 10.88 -14.58 -2.46
C MET A 433 11.77 -13.43 -1.97
N SER A 434 11.85 -12.31 -2.68
CA SER A 434 12.88 -11.28 -2.46
C SER A 434 12.39 -9.96 -1.87
N THR A 435 11.09 -9.67 -1.94
CA THR A 435 10.52 -8.43 -1.40
C THR A 435 10.18 -8.56 0.07
N THR A 436 10.00 -7.41 0.72
CA THR A 436 9.72 -7.39 2.15
C THR A 436 8.35 -7.99 2.47
N LYS A 437 8.16 -8.41 3.72
CA LYS A 437 6.88 -8.92 4.25
C LYS A 437 6.44 -8.10 5.46
N ARG A 438 5.20 -8.28 5.92
CA ARG A 438 4.82 -7.86 7.29
C ARG A 438 5.57 -8.71 8.31
N HIS A 439 6.12 -8.06 9.34
CA HIS A 439 6.73 -8.75 10.49
C HIS A 439 5.72 -9.70 11.17
N PRO A 440 6.03 -11.00 11.28
CA PRO A 440 5.33 -11.86 12.23
C PRO A 440 5.75 -11.46 13.64
N ALA A 441 4.82 -11.59 14.57
CA ALA A 441 5.00 -11.14 15.94
C ALA A 441 4.68 -12.26 16.93
N GLN A 442 5.39 -12.26 18.05
CA GLN A 442 4.99 -12.93 19.28
C GLN A 442 4.77 -11.85 20.33
N MET A 443 3.55 -11.75 20.86
CA MET A 443 3.15 -10.66 21.75
C MET A 443 2.53 -11.21 23.02
N GLU A 444 2.76 -10.51 24.12
CA GLU A 444 2.13 -10.71 25.41
C GLU A 444 1.66 -9.35 25.96
N ALA A 445 0.50 -9.33 26.60
CA ALA A 445 0.05 -8.17 27.34
C ALA A 445 -0.81 -8.53 28.54
N THR A 446 -0.77 -7.64 29.53
CA THR A 446 -1.64 -7.62 30.70
C THR A 446 -2.22 -6.23 30.87
N ILE A 447 -3.55 -6.15 31.03
CA ILE A 447 -4.28 -4.89 31.14
C ILE A 447 -5.20 -4.97 32.36
N GLY A 448 -5.18 -3.92 33.19
CA GLY A 448 -6.00 -3.81 34.39
C GLY A 448 -7.06 -2.72 34.29
N THR A 449 -8.15 -2.90 35.03
CA THR A 449 -9.19 -1.88 35.23
C THR A 449 -9.56 -1.74 36.70
N ASP A 450 -10.11 -0.59 37.07
CA ASP A 450 -10.85 -0.42 38.32
C ASP A 450 -12.24 -1.07 38.22
N ALA A 451 -13.00 -1.06 39.33
CA ALA A 451 -14.34 -1.63 39.40
C ALA A 451 -15.40 -0.85 38.59
N ALA A 452 -15.06 0.35 38.11
CA ALA A 452 -15.91 1.15 37.22
C ALA A 452 -15.56 0.93 35.74
N GLY A 453 -14.66 -0.02 35.44
CA GLY A 453 -14.22 -0.33 34.08
C GLY A 453 -13.24 0.67 33.49
N ARG A 454 -12.63 1.57 34.28
CA ARG A 454 -11.58 2.48 33.80
C ARG A 454 -10.24 1.77 33.77
N ILE A 455 -9.49 1.93 32.69
CA ILE A 455 -8.14 1.37 32.58
C ILE A 455 -7.23 1.99 33.64
N THR A 456 -6.58 1.12 34.41
CA THR A 456 -5.60 1.49 35.45
C THR A 456 -4.18 1.35 34.93
N ALA A 457 -3.88 0.24 34.22
CA ALA A 457 -2.54 -0.04 33.74
C ALA A 457 -2.49 -1.00 32.55
N MET A 458 -1.40 -0.92 31.78
CA MET A 458 -1.06 -1.90 30.75
C MET A 458 0.44 -2.19 30.74
N ARG A 459 0.78 -3.48 30.66
CA ARG A 459 2.11 -3.97 30.29
C ARG A 459 2.02 -4.72 28.96
N PHE A 460 2.92 -4.41 28.03
CA PHE A 460 2.98 -5.03 26.71
C PHE A 460 4.42 -5.37 26.34
N GLU A 461 4.63 -6.56 25.79
CA GLU A 461 5.90 -6.98 25.22
C GLU A 461 5.67 -7.66 23.88
N GLY A 462 6.41 -7.25 22.86
CA GLY A 462 6.31 -7.80 21.51
C GLY A 462 7.68 -8.08 20.90
N GLN A 463 7.86 -9.29 20.40
CA GLN A 463 9.01 -9.66 19.58
C GLN A 463 8.58 -9.76 18.11
N PHE A 464 9.24 -8.99 17.25
CA PHE A 464 8.92 -8.88 15.84
C PHE A 464 10.08 -9.44 15.02
N ASN A 465 9.81 -10.45 14.20
CA ASN A 465 10.81 -11.00 13.31
C ASN A 465 11.04 -10.02 12.15
N THR A 466 12.23 -9.43 12.06
CA THR A 466 12.58 -8.48 10.99
C THR A 466 13.27 -9.14 9.79
N GLY A 467 13.49 -10.46 9.85
CA GLY A 467 14.20 -11.20 8.82
C GLY A 467 15.70 -10.86 8.78
N ALA A 468 16.31 -11.12 7.63
CA ALA A 468 17.77 -11.09 7.52
C ALA A 468 18.38 -9.68 7.60
N TYR A 469 17.61 -8.63 7.34
CA TYR A 469 18.09 -7.25 7.23
C TYR A 469 17.16 -6.26 7.93
N ALA A 470 17.67 -5.08 8.24
CA ALA A 470 17.01 -4.13 9.13
C ALA A 470 15.71 -3.59 8.55
N SER A 471 15.72 -3.17 7.28
CA SER A 471 14.58 -2.53 6.60
C SER A 471 13.82 -1.60 7.57
N TRP A 472 12.51 -1.81 7.75
CA TRP A 472 11.65 -1.03 8.64
C TRP A 472 11.52 -1.59 10.07
N GLY A 473 12.32 -2.59 10.44
CA GLY A 473 12.42 -3.13 11.79
C GLY A 473 12.55 -2.04 12.88
N PRO A 474 13.43 -1.02 12.72
CA PRO A 474 13.55 0.03 13.72
C PRO A 474 12.29 0.91 13.84
N THR A 475 11.55 1.10 12.76
CA THR A 475 10.28 1.83 12.80
C THR A 475 9.18 1.02 13.48
N VAL A 476 9.11 -0.29 13.24
CA VAL A 476 8.14 -1.16 13.95
C VAL A 476 8.44 -1.19 15.44
N ALA A 477 9.71 -1.38 15.82
CA ALA A 477 10.13 -1.41 17.22
C ALA A 477 9.81 -0.10 17.96
N SER A 478 9.99 1.07 17.33
CA SER A 478 9.66 2.36 17.96
C SER A 478 8.17 2.70 17.93
N ARG A 479 7.45 2.33 16.86
CA ARG A 479 6.04 2.70 16.67
C ARG A 479 5.08 1.87 17.51
N VAL A 480 5.35 0.58 17.68
CA VAL A 480 4.44 -0.33 18.41
C VAL A 480 4.21 0.13 19.86
N PRO A 481 5.23 0.45 20.66
CA PRO A 481 5.03 0.94 22.03
C PRO A 481 4.24 2.25 22.14
N VAL A 482 4.30 3.11 21.11
CA VAL A 482 3.51 4.35 21.06
C VAL A 482 2.01 4.05 20.88
N HIS A 483 1.68 3.01 20.12
CA HIS A 483 0.30 2.75 19.71
C HIS A 483 -0.38 1.59 20.45
N ALA A 484 0.37 0.70 21.11
CA ALA A 484 -0.19 -0.49 21.75
C ALA A 484 -1.15 -0.17 22.90
N SER A 485 -1.13 1.07 23.43
CA SER A 485 -2.15 1.59 24.36
C SER A 485 -3.51 1.85 23.71
N GLY A 486 -3.60 1.76 22.38
CA GLY A 486 -4.78 2.13 21.58
C GLY A 486 -5.16 3.60 21.75
N PRO A 487 -6.33 4.01 21.23
CA PRO A 487 -6.85 5.37 21.45
C PRO A 487 -7.49 5.54 22.85
N TYR A 488 -6.85 5.03 23.90
CA TYR A 488 -7.43 4.96 25.24
C TYR A 488 -6.55 5.58 26.32
N ARG A 489 -7.19 6.19 27.33
CA ARG A 489 -6.50 6.76 28.49
C ARG A 489 -5.93 5.64 29.35
N THR A 490 -4.61 5.54 29.37
CA THR A 490 -3.87 4.50 30.11
C THR A 490 -2.83 5.17 31.01
N PRO A 491 -3.15 5.43 32.30
CA PRO A 491 -2.33 6.30 33.15
C PRO A 491 -1.01 5.66 33.62
N HIS A 492 -0.96 4.33 33.68
CA HIS A 492 0.25 3.58 34.01
C HIS A 492 0.57 2.58 32.89
N TYR A 493 1.70 2.77 32.23
CA TYR A 493 2.00 2.09 30.99
C TYR A 493 3.47 1.68 30.92
N GLU A 494 3.71 0.45 30.46
CA GLU A 494 5.02 0.03 29.99
C GLU A 494 4.85 -0.88 28.77
N ALA A 495 5.40 -0.46 27.63
CA ALA A 495 5.45 -1.28 26.42
C ALA A 495 6.85 -1.37 25.85
N LYS A 496 7.22 -2.56 25.41
CA LYS A 496 8.48 -2.84 24.71
C LYS A 496 8.21 -3.59 23.42
N ALA A 497 8.96 -3.24 22.38
CA ALA A 497 8.96 -3.99 21.12
C ALA A 497 10.40 -4.23 20.66
N HIS A 498 10.71 -5.47 20.31
CA HIS A 498 12.03 -5.93 19.92
C HIS A 498 12.01 -6.35 18.45
N ALA A 499 12.88 -5.77 17.62
CA ALA A 499 13.09 -6.25 16.26
C ALA A 499 14.23 -7.29 16.27
N ILE A 500 13.91 -8.52 15.88
CA ILE A 500 14.81 -9.68 15.95
C ILE A 500 15.19 -10.14 14.54
N HIS A 501 16.47 -10.29 14.26
CA HIS A 501 16.97 -10.87 13.01
C HIS A 501 16.77 -12.37 12.95
N THR A 502 16.38 -12.85 11.77
CA THR A 502 16.26 -14.28 11.44
C THR A 502 16.69 -14.49 9.99
N ASN A 503 16.91 -15.73 9.55
CA ASN A 503 17.16 -16.07 8.14
C ASN A 503 15.87 -16.08 7.29
N GLY A 504 14.76 -15.63 7.87
CA GLY A 504 13.48 -15.49 7.17
C GLY A 504 13.48 -14.33 6.18
N PRO A 505 12.37 -14.16 5.43
CA PRO A 505 12.18 -13.01 4.55
C PRO A 505 12.40 -11.71 5.29
N VAL A 506 13.09 -10.76 4.66
CA VAL A 506 13.21 -9.39 5.17
C VAL A 506 11.81 -8.86 5.45
N SER A 507 11.57 -8.34 6.64
CA SER A 507 10.28 -7.75 6.99
C SER A 507 10.40 -6.24 7.01
N GLY A 508 9.45 -5.59 6.33
CA GLY A 508 9.50 -4.17 6.01
C GLY A 508 8.17 -3.51 6.30
N ALA A 509 7.98 -2.36 5.66
CA ALA A 509 6.73 -1.63 5.76
C ALA A 509 5.59 -2.44 5.13
N PHE A 510 4.58 -2.78 5.92
CA PHE A 510 3.25 -3.13 5.43
C PHE A 510 2.28 -2.19 6.12
N ARG A 511 1.39 -1.55 5.35
CA ARG A 511 0.25 -0.73 5.79
C ARG A 511 -0.08 -0.94 7.28
N GLY A 512 0.23 0.05 8.13
CA GLY A 512 0.01 0.01 9.58
C GLY A 512 1.22 -0.34 10.47
N PHE A 513 2.34 -0.82 9.93
CA PHE A 513 3.66 -0.87 10.60
C PHE A 513 3.64 -1.41 12.06
N GLY A 514 3.26 -2.67 12.25
CA GLY A 514 3.22 -3.30 13.58
C GLY A 514 1.97 -2.97 14.40
N VAL A 515 1.31 -1.85 14.15
CA VAL A 515 0.11 -1.43 14.88
C VAL A 515 -1.07 -2.39 14.70
N PRO A 516 -1.35 -2.97 13.51
CA PRO A 516 -2.36 -4.03 13.39
C PRO A 516 -2.12 -5.20 14.34
N GLN A 517 -0.87 -5.65 14.48
CA GLN A 517 -0.53 -6.75 15.40
C GLN A 517 -0.78 -6.36 16.86
N ALA A 518 -0.33 -5.17 17.28
CA ALA A 518 -0.55 -4.67 18.63
C ALA A 518 -2.06 -4.49 18.95
N ALA A 519 -2.84 -3.98 17.98
CA ALA A 519 -4.29 -3.81 18.12
C ALA A 519 -5.01 -5.15 18.26
N ILE A 520 -4.57 -6.21 17.57
CA ILE A 520 -5.10 -7.57 17.77
C ILE A 520 -4.93 -8.02 19.23
N MET A 521 -3.72 -7.87 19.77
CA MET A 521 -3.44 -8.21 21.18
C MET A 521 -4.31 -7.40 22.13
N GLN A 522 -4.32 -6.07 21.96
CA GLN A 522 -5.05 -5.16 22.84
C GLN A 522 -6.57 -5.36 22.79
N GLU A 523 -7.17 -5.27 21.61
CA GLU A 523 -8.63 -5.17 21.47
C GLU A 523 -9.36 -6.46 21.83
N THR A 524 -8.67 -7.61 21.77
CA THR A 524 -9.22 -8.87 22.28
C THR A 524 -9.27 -8.93 23.82
N LEU A 525 -8.27 -8.34 24.50
CA LEU A 525 -8.28 -8.24 25.96
C LEU A 525 -9.31 -7.23 26.46
N TYR A 526 -9.61 -6.20 25.67
CA TYR A 526 -10.62 -5.20 26.03
C TYR A 526 -12.03 -5.76 26.00
N ASP A 527 -12.34 -6.67 25.06
CA ASP A 527 -13.61 -7.40 25.08
C ASP A 527 -13.76 -8.24 26.35
N GLU A 528 -12.70 -8.93 26.75
CA GLU A 528 -12.67 -9.70 28.00
C GLU A 528 -12.81 -8.81 29.25
N LEU A 529 -12.13 -7.65 29.28
CA LEU A 529 -12.26 -6.71 30.39
C LEU A 529 -13.67 -6.13 30.48
N ALA A 530 -14.30 -5.80 29.35
CA ALA A 530 -15.69 -5.35 29.34
C ALA A 530 -16.61 -6.39 29.99
N GLU A 531 -16.48 -7.67 29.61
CA GLU A 531 -17.25 -8.77 30.20
C GLU A 531 -16.98 -8.96 31.69
N ARG A 532 -15.71 -8.92 32.12
CA ARG A 532 -15.32 -9.05 33.55
C ARG A 532 -15.89 -7.91 34.40
N ASN A 533 -16.05 -6.72 33.82
CA ASN A 533 -16.69 -5.57 34.46
C ASN A 533 -18.23 -5.56 34.32
N GLY A 534 -18.83 -6.55 33.64
CA GLY A 534 -20.27 -6.57 33.36
C GLY A 534 -20.75 -5.40 32.48
N MET A 535 -19.87 -4.90 31.61
CA MET A 535 -20.13 -3.76 30.73
C MET A 535 -20.36 -4.18 29.29
N ASP A 536 -21.19 -3.41 28.58
CA ASP A 536 -21.23 -3.49 27.12
C ASP A 536 -19.86 -3.15 26.50
N ARG A 537 -19.51 -3.89 25.44
CA ARG A 537 -18.18 -3.85 24.82
C ARG A 537 -17.88 -2.57 24.06
N LEU A 538 -18.90 -1.92 23.49
CA LEU A 538 -18.77 -0.59 22.89
C LEU A 538 -18.68 0.47 23.99
N ALA A 539 -19.55 0.38 25.01
CA ALA A 539 -19.57 1.30 26.14
C ALA A 539 -18.23 1.31 26.91
N PHE A 540 -17.59 0.15 27.11
CA PHE A 540 -16.27 0.02 27.73
C PHE A 540 -15.20 0.82 26.96
N ARG A 541 -15.17 0.68 25.64
CA ARG A 541 -14.26 1.43 24.76
C ARG A 541 -14.55 2.92 24.82
N ARG A 542 -15.83 3.29 24.78
CA ARG A 542 -16.28 4.69 24.82
C ARG A 542 -15.98 5.38 26.15
N LEU A 543 -16.01 4.66 27.28
CA LEU A 543 -15.63 5.15 28.61
C LEU A 543 -14.13 5.50 28.67
N ASN A 544 -13.30 4.68 28.04
CA ASN A 544 -11.84 4.77 28.13
C ASN A 544 -11.19 5.56 27.00
N ALA A 545 -11.94 5.88 25.94
CA ALA A 545 -11.44 6.58 24.76
C ALA A 545 -10.82 7.95 25.12
N LEU A 546 -9.67 8.24 24.52
CA LEU A 546 -9.03 9.57 24.59
C LEU A 546 -9.99 10.64 24.06
N GLY A 547 -10.01 11.79 24.74
CA GLY A 547 -10.68 13.00 24.29
C GLY A 547 -9.71 14.16 24.11
N GLU A 548 -10.26 15.34 23.90
CA GLU A 548 -9.50 16.59 23.93
C GLU A 548 -8.82 16.76 25.30
N GLU A 549 -7.59 17.27 25.30
CA GLU A 549 -6.78 17.56 26.49
C GLU A 549 -6.33 16.33 27.32
N ASP A 550 -6.85 15.13 27.02
CA ASP A 550 -6.28 13.89 27.58
C ASP A 550 -4.83 13.73 27.10
N ARG A 551 -4.00 13.04 27.89
CA ARG A 551 -2.62 12.72 27.54
C ARG A 551 -2.51 11.30 27.01
N SER A 552 -1.79 11.13 25.90
CA SER A 552 -1.32 9.81 25.44
C SER A 552 -0.31 9.21 26.43
N VAL A 553 0.05 7.94 26.20
CA VAL A 553 1.13 7.25 26.94
C VAL A 553 2.53 7.84 26.72
N CYS A 554 2.68 8.70 25.71
CA CYS A 554 3.90 9.48 25.48
C CYS A 554 3.87 10.84 26.19
N GLY A 555 2.79 11.17 26.92
CA GLY A 555 2.61 12.47 27.56
C GLY A 555 2.10 13.58 26.64
N GLN A 556 2.02 13.34 25.31
CA GLN A 556 1.43 14.27 24.34
C GLN A 556 -0.03 14.55 24.69
N VAL A 557 -0.39 15.83 24.78
CA VAL A 557 -1.77 16.31 24.89
C VAL A 557 -2.47 16.11 23.55
N MET A 558 -3.63 15.47 23.57
CA MET A 558 -4.38 15.14 22.37
C MET A 558 -5.26 16.31 21.94
N ALA A 559 -5.23 16.60 20.64
CA ALA A 559 -6.12 17.54 19.99
C ALA A 559 -6.83 16.84 18.82
N GLY A 560 -8.09 17.20 18.59
CA GLY A 560 -8.89 16.64 17.50
C GLY A 560 -9.11 15.14 17.63
N ALA A 561 -9.21 14.58 18.83
CA ALA A 561 -9.38 13.13 19.02
C ALA A 561 -10.81 12.66 18.69
N GLY A 562 -11.04 12.15 17.46
CA GLY A 562 -12.38 11.75 16.98
C GLY A 562 -12.79 10.31 17.29
N ILE A 563 -12.08 9.59 18.15
CA ILE A 563 -12.43 8.19 18.48
C ILE A 563 -13.79 8.07 19.18
N ARG A 564 -14.14 9.02 20.07
CA ARG A 564 -15.45 9.03 20.74
C ARG A 564 -16.58 9.21 19.73
N ASP A 565 -16.39 10.10 18.76
CA ASP A 565 -17.34 10.34 17.68
C ASP A 565 -17.51 9.10 16.78
N CYS A 566 -16.42 8.38 16.50
CA CYS A 566 -16.47 7.11 15.77
C CYS A 566 -17.29 6.05 16.52
N LEU A 567 -17.06 5.88 17.83
CA LEU A 567 -17.81 4.92 18.65
C LEU A 567 -19.29 5.30 18.78
N ASP A 568 -19.58 6.59 18.91
CA ASP A 568 -20.96 7.10 19.00
C ASP A 568 -21.71 6.86 17.68
N ALA A 569 -21.06 7.07 16.53
CA ALA A 569 -21.63 6.79 15.22
C ALA A 569 -21.94 5.30 14.99
N LEU A 570 -21.20 4.40 15.65
CA LEU A 570 -21.40 2.95 15.55
C LEU A 570 -22.48 2.41 16.48
N LYS A 571 -22.88 3.15 17.52
CA LYS A 571 -23.85 2.70 18.52
C LYS A 571 -25.17 2.14 17.94
N PRO A 572 -25.89 2.81 17.03
CA PRO A 572 -27.13 2.25 16.48
C PRO A 572 -26.89 0.94 15.71
N HIS A 573 -25.78 0.84 14.98
CA HIS A 573 -25.41 -0.36 14.24
C HIS A 573 -24.96 -1.51 15.16
N TRP A 574 -24.37 -1.18 16.31
CA TRP A 574 -24.00 -2.15 17.34
C TRP A 574 -25.23 -2.81 17.95
N GLU A 575 -26.22 -2.00 18.34
CA GLU A 575 -27.48 -2.47 18.91
C GLU A 575 -28.26 -3.33 17.90
N GLU A 576 -28.34 -2.88 16.63
CA GLU A 576 -28.93 -3.64 15.52
C GLU A 576 -28.23 -5.00 15.33
N ALA A 577 -26.90 -5.00 15.27
CA ALA A 577 -26.12 -6.20 15.03
C ALA A 577 -26.26 -7.22 16.17
N LEU A 578 -26.25 -6.77 17.43
CA LEU A 578 -26.46 -7.63 18.59
C LEU A 578 -27.86 -8.26 18.57
N ALA A 579 -28.90 -7.46 18.28
CA ALA A 579 -30.27 -7.97 18.15
C ALA A 579 -30.37 -9.02 17.03
N GLN A 580 -29.72 -8.78 15.89
CA GLN A 580 -29.65 -9.73 14.78
C GLN A 580 -28.97 -11.03 15.18
N ALA A 581 -27.84 -10.95 15.90
CA ALA A 581 -27.12 -12.14 16.34
C ALA A 581 -27.92 -12.97 17.36
N THR A 582 -28.60 -12.31 18.31
CA THR A 582 -29.50 -12.98 19.26
C THR A 582 -30.62 -13.72 18.52
N ALA A 583 -31.34 -13.04 17.63
CA ALA A 583 -32.42 -13.64 16.85
C ALA A 583 -31.92 -14.81 15.97
N PHE A 584 -30.74 -14.67 15.36
CA PHE A 584 -30.13 -15.75 14.57
C PHE A 584 -29.79 -16.97 15.43
N ASN A 585 -29.26 -16.77 16.63
CA ASN A 585 -28.82 -17.85 17.51
C ASN A 585 -29.97 -18.54 18.28
N GLU A 586 -31.14 -17.89 18.40
CA GLU A 586 -32.37 -18.47 18.97
C GLU A 586 -33.12 -19.39 17.98
N ALA A 587 -32.86 -19.27 16.67
CA ALA A 587 -33.49 -20.11 15.66
C ALA A 587 -33.10 -21.60 15.84
N PRO A 588 -34.05 -22.56 15.81
CA PRO A 588 -33.75 -23.96 16.08
C PRO A 588 -32.89 -24.63 14.98
N ARG A 589 -31.97 -25.51 15.41
CA ARG A 589 -31.24 -26.51 14.60
C ARG A 589 -30.30 -25.98 13.51
N SER A 590 -29.38 -25.07 13.84
CA SER A 590 -28.23 -24.75 12.98
C SER A 590 -26.89 -24.96 13.72
N PRO A 591 -25.87 -25.56 13.09
CA PRO A 591 -24.50 -25.57 13.62
C PRO A 591 -23.83 -24.19 13.49
N LEU A 592 -24.45 -23.25 12.76
CA LEU A 592 -23.93 -21.90 12.60
C LEU A 592 -24.33 -21.03 13.79
N ARG A 593 -23.37 -20.25 14.29
CA ARG A 593 -23.59 -19.22 15.30
C ARG A 593 -23.18 -17.86 14.77
N MET A 594 -24.00 -16.84 15.01
CA MET A 594 -23.68 -15.47 14.66
C MET A 594 -22.97 -14.78 15.80
N GLY A 595 -21.91 -14.06 15.46
CA GLY A 595 -21.07 -13.29 16.35
C GLY A 595 -21.01 -11.83 15.92
N VAL A 596 -20.86 -10.94 16.90
CA VAL A 596 -20.67 -9.52 16.68
C VAL A 596 -19.46 -9.10 17.51
N GLY A 597 -18.53 -8.41 16.87
CA GLY A 597 -17.33 -7.91 17.52
C GLY A 597 -17.09 -6.46 17.13
N ILE A 598 -16.46 -5.71 18.03
CA ILE A 598 -16.06 -4.33 17.82
C ILE A 598 -14.58 -4.20 18.12
N ALA A 599 -13.89 -3.34 17.37
CA ALA A 599 -12.55 -2.92 17.68
C ALA A 599 -12.28 -1.47 17.26
N SER A 600 -11.37 -0.80 17.96
CA SER A 600 -10.93 0.57 17.66
C SER A 600 -9.47 0.65 17.24
N CYS A 601 -9.07 1.79 16.70
CA CYS A 601 -7.71 2.08 16.32
C CYS A 601 -7.41 3.57 16.36
N TRP A 602 -6.11 3.86 16.39
CA TRP A 602 -5.54 5.14 16.01
C TRP A 602 -4.22 4.92 15.28
N TYR A 603 -3.78 5.92 14.55
CA TYR A 603 -2.49 5.87 13.87
C TYR A 603 -1.91 7.25 13.64
N GLY A 604 -0.64 7.42 14.03
CA GLY A 604 0.11 8.64 13.77
C GLY A 604 0.41 8.83 12.28
N CYS A 605 0.02 9.99 11.74
CA CYS A 605 0.22 10.37 10.35
C CYS A 605 1.60 11.02 10.18
N GLY A 606 2.58 10.27 9.66
CA GLY A 606 3.96 10.73 9.48
C GLY A 606 5.02 9.83 10.10
N ASN A 607 6.27 10.29 10.07
CA ASN A 607 7.37 9.59 10.75
C ASN A 607 7.19 9.73 12.27
N THR A 608 7.60 8.73 13.03
CA THR A 608 7.48 8.73 14.50
C THR A 608 8.58 9.61 15.09
N ALA A 609 8.23 10.74 15.70
CA ALA A 609 9.15 11.62 16.42
C ALA A 609 10.38 12.08 15.60
N LEU A 610 10.21 12.18 14.28
CA LEU A 610 11.26 12.50 13.33
C LEU A 610 10.72 13.49 12.29
N PRO A 611 11.57 14.43 11.81
CA PRO A 611 11.26 15.28 10.67
C PRO A 611 10.76 14.47 9.47
N ASN A 612 9.76 15.00 8.78
CA ASN A 612 9.25 14.40 7.56
C ASN A 612 8.65 15.46 6.63
N PRO A 613 9.46 16.41 6.14
CA PRO A 613 8.97 17.53 5.33
C PRO A 613 8.38 17.08 3.99
N SER A 614 7.57 17.97 3.41
CA SER A 614 7.14 17.92 2.02
C SER A 614 7.23 19.31 1.42
N THR A 615 7.71 19.40 0.17
CA THR A 615 7.79 20.66 -0.57
C THR A 615 6.91 20.59 -1.82
N MET A 616 6.15 21.65 -2.07
CA MET A 616 5.34 21.80 -3.28
C MET A 616 5.70 23.09 -4.00
N ARG A 617 5.72 23.03 -5.32
CA ARG A 617 5.97 24.20 -6.17
C ARG A 617 4.81 24.39 -7.15
N ALA A 618 4.41 25.62 -7.38
CA ALA A 618 3.50 25.96 -8.44
C ALA A 618 3.92 27.23 -9.18
N GLY A 619 3.46 27.38 -10.41
CA GLY A 619 3.67 28.60 -11.16
C GLY A 619 2.73 28.77 -12.33
N ILE A 620 2.68 29.99 -12.85
CA ILE A 620 1.90 30.39 -14.04
C ILE A 620 2.89 30.78 -15.13
N THR A 621 2.76 30.20 -16.31
CA THR A 621 3.61 30.49 -17.46
C THR A 621 3.15 31.76 -18.19
N PRO A 622 3.99 32.39 -19.04
CA PRO A 622 3.60 33.57 -19.81
C PRO A 622 2.36 33.38 -20.70
N ASP A 623 2.09 32.14 -21.16
CA ASP A 623 0.92 31.75 -21.94
C ASP A 623 -0.33 31.43 -21.08
N GLY A 624 -0.24 31.55 -19.75
CA GLY A 624 -1.38 31.38 -18.84
C GLY A 624 -1.65 29.96 -18.36
N ARG A 625 -0.68 29.03 -18.48
CA ARG A 625 -0.83 27.68 -17.92
C ARG A 625 -0.43 27.68 -16.46
N LEU A 626 -1.36 27.24 -15.60
CA LEU A 626 -1.10 26.97 -14.19
C LEU A 626 -0.52 25.56 -14.04
N VAL A 627 0.65 25.45 -13.40
CA VAL A 627 1.37 24.18 -13.22
C VAL A 627 1.64 23.93 -11.74
N LEU A 628 1.25 22.77 -11.24
CA LEU A 628 1.57 22.25 -9.91
C LEU A 628 2.61 21.13 -10.03
N HIS A 629 3.79 21.33 -9.46
CA HIS A 629 4.82 20.32 -9.25
C HIS A 629 4.55 19.60 -7.93
N GLN A 630 4.12 18.34 -8.05
CA GLN A 630 3.61 17.54 -6.96
C GLN A 630 4.50 16.29 -6.79
N GLY A 631 5.36 16.30 -5.77
CA GLY A 631 6.41 15.29 -5.59
C GLY A 631 6.02 14.02 -4.84
N ALA A 632 4.82 13.96 -4.28
CA ALA A 632 4.32 12.76 -3.60
C ALA A 632 3.87 11.70 -4.61
N THR A 633 4.33 10.47 -4.45
CA THR A 633 4.04 9.41 -5.43
C THR A 633 2.66 8.78 -5.17
N ASP A 634 1.81 8.72 -6.20
CA ASP A 634 0.52 8.03 -6.15
C ASP A 634 0.71 6.56 -6.55
N ILE A 635 0.41 5.64 -5.63
CA ILE A 635 0.45 4.19 -5.85
C ILE A 635 -0.94 3.58 -6.01
N GLY A 636 -1.94 4.42 -6.26
CA GLY A 636 -3.35 4.06 -6.39
C GLY A 636 -4.26 4.71 -5.36
N GLN A 637 -3.72 5.26 -4.27
CA GLN A 637 -4.50 5.83 -3.17
C GLN A 637 -5.16 7.18 -3.49
N GLY A 638 -4.73 7.86 -4.57
CA GLY A 638 -5.37 9.10 -5.03
C GLY A 638 -4.77 10.39 -4.49
N SER A 639 -3.49 10.41 -4.12
CA SER A 639 -2.79 11.65 -3.76
C SER A 639 -2.79 12.68 -4.89
N ASN A 640 -2.78 12.21 -6.15
CA ASN A 640 -2.90 13.07 -7.32
C ASN A 640 -4.17 13.95 -7.23
N THR A 641 -5.31 13.35 -6.91
CA THR A 641 -6.60 14.04 -6.82
C THR A 641 -6.68 14.92 -5.58
N VAL A 642 -6.38 14.37 -4.39
CA VAL A 642 -6.60 15.12 -3.13
C VAL A 642 -5.68 16.33 -2.98
N ILE A 643 -4.42 16.23 -3.42
CA ILE A 643 -3.48 17.37 -3.38
C ILE A 643 -3.92 18.46 -4.36
N SER A 644 -4.45 18.08 -5.52
CA SER A 644 -4.95 19.02 -6.52
C SER A 644 -6.20 19.76 -6.04
N GLN A 645 -7.12 19.06 -5.37
CA GLN A 645 -8.30 19.70 -4.76
C GLN A 645 -7.91 20.71 -3.68
N ILE A 646 -6.96 20.35 -2.80
CA ILE A 646 -6.45 21.27 -1.77
C ILE A 646 -5.78 22.50 -2.41
N PHE A 647 -4.95 22.30 -3.44
CA PHE A 647 -4.28 23.40 -4.13
C PHE A 647 -5.28 24.31 -4.89
N ALA A 648 -6.28 23.74 -5.55
CA ALA A 648 -7.31 24.49 -6.28
C ALA A 648 -8.08 25.43 -5.36
N ASP A 649 -8.52 24.94 -4.20
CA ASP A 649 -9.24 25.74 -3.22
C ASP A 649 -8.33 26.78 -2.54
N ALA A 650 -7.07 26.44 -2.28
CA ALA A 650 -6.09 27.38 -1.74
C ALA A 650 -5.85 28.57 -2.67
N LEU A 651 -5.78 28.33 -3.98
CA LEU A 651 -5.59 29.36 -5.00
C LEU A 651 -6.89 30.09 -5.36
N GLY A 652 -8.03 29.42 -5.20
CA GLY A 652 -9.37 29.92 -5.55
C GLY A 652 -9.65 29.82 -7.04
N VAL A 653 -9.38 28.66 -7.66
CA VAL A 653 -9.56 28.41 -9.09
C VAL A 653 -10.27 27.07 -9.33
N PRO A 654 -10.91 26.86 -10.49
CA PRO A 654 -11.44 25.54 -10.86
C PRO A 654 -10.34 24.48 -11.00
N LEU A 655 -10.65 23.25 -10.62
CA LEU A 655 -9.67 22.14 -10.60
C LEU A 655 -9.08 21.82 -11.98
N ASP A 656 -9.88 21.94 -13.04
CA ASP A 656 -9.50 21.62 -14.43
C ASP A 656 -8.45 22.58 -15.02
N ARG A 657 -8.15 23.70 -14.33
CA ARG A 657 -7.10 24.63 -14.72
C ARG A 657 -5.70 24.17 -14.34
N ILE A 658 -5.56 23.15 -13.49
CA ILE A 658 -4.28 22.74 -12.94
C ILE A 658 -3.62 21.71 -13.87
N GLY A 659 -2.53 22.11 -14.52
CA GLY A 659 -1.57 21.17 -15.10
C GLY A 659 -0.70 20.57 -14.01
N ARG A 660 -0.49 19.25 -14.03
CA ARG A 660 0.35 18.55 -13.03
C ARG A 660 1.67 18.08 -13.61
N ILE A 661 2.74 18.28 -12.87
CA ILE A 661 4.01 17.58 -13.04
C ILE A 661 4.18 16.69 -11.80
N GLY A 662 4.22 15.37 -12.02
CA GLY A 662 4.33 14.38 -10.96
C GLY A 662 5.73 14.28 -10.35
N PRO A 663 5.99 13.24 -9.54
CA PRO A 663 7.29 13.00 -8.95
C PRO A 663 8.35 12.76 -10.03
N ASP A 664 9.48 13.44 -9.89
CA ASP A 664 10.67 13.32 -10.72
C ASP A 664 11.79 14.01 -9.95
N THR A 665 12.81 13.27 -9.53
CA THR A 665 13.83 13.79 -8.60
C THR A 665 14.67 14.93 -9.16
N HIS A 666 14.54 15.23 -10.46
CA HIS A 666 15.18 16.38 -11.10
C HIS A 666 14.23 17.56 -11.33
N ARG A 667 12.93 17.32 -11.54
CA ARG A 667 11.96 18.36 -11.96
C ARG A 667 11.02 18.83 -10.85
N THR A 668 10.87 18.05 -9.80
CA THR A 668 9.83 18.25 -8.78
C THR A 668 10.47 18.20 -7.40
N PRO A 669 10.16 19.16 -6.50
CA PRO A 669 10.66 19.12 -5.12
C PRO A 669 10.25 17.83 -4.40
N ASP A 670 11.00 17.47 -3.36
CA ASP A 670 10.72 16.25 -2.59
C ASP A 670 9.38 16.35 -1.84
N GLY A 671 8.42 15.51 -2.25
CA GLY A 671 7.15 15.35 -1.55
C GLY A 671 7.20 14.37 -0.38
N GLY A 672 8.36 13.76 -0.14
CA GLY A 672 8.59 12.66 0.77
C GLY A 672 7.95 11.34 0.30
N LYS A 673 8.38 10.24 0.92
CA LYS A 673 7.87 8.89 0.67
C LYS A 673 6.37 8.75 0.93
N THR A 674 5.70 7.95 0.11
CA THR A 674 4.29 7.58 0.29
C THR A 674 4.17 6.43 1.29
N SER A 675 4.14 6.79 2.57
CA SER A 675 3.99 5.88 3.71
C SER A 675 3.30 6.60 4.88
N ALA A 676 3.02 5.88 5.97
CA ALA A 676 2.60 6.48 7.25
C ALA A 676 1.41 7.46 7.14
N SER A 677 0.52 7.25 6.16
CA SER A 677 -0.70 8.04 5.93
C SER A 677 -0.44 9.53 5.76
N ARG A 678 0.79 9.90 5.39
CA ARG A 678 1.26 11.28 5.50
C ARG A 678 0.84 12.18 4.36
N GLN A 679 0.58 11.65 3.17
CA GLN A 679 0.50 12.50 1.96
C GLN A 679 -0.66 13.51 2.00
N THR A 680 -1.85 13.12 2.45
CA THR A 680 -2.96 14.07 2.61
C THR A 680 -2.62 15.18 3.60
N VAL A 681 -1.94 14.85 4.70
CA VAL A 681 -1.58 15.82 5.75
C VAL A 681 -0.42 16.69 5.31
N VAL A 682 0.75 16.09 5.10
CA VAL A 682 2.00 16.83 4.94
C VAL A 682 2.12 17.47 3.56
N SER A 683 1.96 16.65 2.51
CA SER A 683 2.01 17.10 1.12
C SER A 683 0.79 17.96 0.77
N GLY A 684 -0.38 17.65 1.33
CA GLY A 684 -1.56 18.50 1.23
C GLY A 684 -1.35 19.87 1.89
N LYS A 685 -0.72 19.94 3.08
CA LYS A 685 -0.40 21.22 3.73
C LYS A 685 0.62 22.03 2.94
N ALA A 686 1.66 21.41 2.41
CA ALA A 686 2.62 22.08 1.54
C ALA A 686 1.94 22.65 0.28
N ALA A 687 1.00 21.91 -0.33
CA ALA A 687 0.21 22.39 -1.46
C ALA A 687 -0.76 23.52 -1.09
N LEU A 688 -1.39 23.44 0.09
CA LEU A 688 -2.24 24.51 0.63
C LEU A 688 -1.45 25.81 0.78
N LEU A 689 -0.24 25.73 1.34
CA LEU A 689 0.66 26.88 1.51
C LEU A 689 1.06 27.44 0.13
N ALA A 690 1.52 26.59 -0.80
CA ALA A 690 1.91 27.02 -2.14
C ALA A 690 0.78 27.71 -2.90
N GLY A 691 -0.45 27.18 -2.81
CA GLY A 691 -1.64 27.79 -3.42
C GLY A 691 -1.98 29.16 -2.82
N ARG A 692 -1.90 29.29 -1.48
CA ARG A 692 -2.13 30.57 -0.79
C ARG A 692 -1.05 31.61 -1.11
N THR A 693 0.22 31.22 -1.14
CA THR A 693 1.33 32.12 -1.51
C THR A 693 1.17 32.61 -2.95
N LEU A 694 0.84 31.70 -3.88
CA LEU A 694 0.61 32.07 -5.28
C LEU A 694 -0.60 33.02 -5.43
N ARG A 695 -1.70 32.73 -4.72
CA ARG A 695 -2.88 33.62 -4.67
C ARG A 695 -2.51 35.02 -4.18
N ALA A 696 -1.80 35.10 -3.05
CA ALA A 696 -1.40 36.37 -2.47
C ALA A 696 -0.48 37.18 -3.40
N ALA A 697 0.37 36.52 -4.19
CA ALA A 697 1.20 37.20 -5.20
C ALA A 697 0.35 37.83 -6.32
N ILE A 698 -0.64 37.09 -6.84
CA ILE A 698 -1.55 37.55 -7.88
C ILE A 698 -2.40 38.73 -7.38
N LEU A 699 -3.01 38.58 -6.20
CA LEU A 699 -3.87 39.62 -5.61
C LEU A 699 -3.09 40.91 -5.31
N ARG A 700 -1.87 40.79 -4.78
CA ARG A 700 -0.98 41.93 -4.55
C ARG A 700 -0.62 42.64 -5.84
N HIS A 701 -0.35 41.89 -6.91
CA HIS A 701 -0.07 42.48 -8.23
C HIS A 701 -1.30 43.20 -8.80
N ALA A 702 -2.50 42.64 -8.63
CA ALA A 702 -3.76 43.26 -9.04
C ALA A 702 -4.22 44.41 -8.11
N ASN A 703 -3.60 44.55 -6.93
CA ASN A 703 -4.06 45.41 -5.84
C ASN A 703 -5.53 45.15 -5.45
N MET A 704 -5.87 43.86 -5.24
CA MET A 704 -7.21 43.38 -4.90
C MET A 704 -7.21 42.64 -3.54
N GLY A 705 -8.37 42.55 -2.88
CA GLY A 705 -8.54 41.87 -1.60
C GLY A 705 -8.68 40.35 -1.70
N ASP A 706 -8.70 39.68 -0.54
CA ASP A 706 -8.76 38.21 -0.43
C ASP A 706 -10.04 37.61 -1.00
N SER A 707 -11.13 38.39 -1.11
CA SER A 707 -12.42 37.94 -1.65
C SER A 707 -12.49 37.99 -3.18
N ALA A 708 -11.45 38.48 -3.84
CA ALA A 708 -11.41 38.60 -5.30
C ALA A 708 -11.43 37.24 -6.02
N THR A 709 -12.17 37.16 -7.13
CA THR A 709 -12.18 35.99 -8.00
C THR A 709 -11.05 36.08 -9.01
N ILE A 710 -10.32 34.97 -9.23
CA ILE A 710 -9.26 34.86 -10.23
C ILE A 710 -9.77 33.99 -11.39
N THR A 711 -9.76 34.53 -12.61
CA THR A 711 -10.17 33.84 -13.82
C THR A 711 -9.03 33.81 -14.83
N PHE A 712 -8.75 32.62 -15.37
CA PHE A 712 -7.71 32.42 -16.39
C PHE A 712 -8.27 32.69 -17.79
N GLY A 713 -7.67 33.66 -18.50
CA GLY A 713 -7.88 33.94 -19.91
C GLY A 713 -6.72 33.43 -20.77
N SER A 714 -6.76 33.72 -22.08
CA SER A 714 -5.68 33.34 -23.00
C SER A 714 -4.49 34.27 -22.87
N GLY A 715 -3.48 33.91 -22.08
CA GLY A 715 -2.30 34.74 -21.82
C GLY A 715 -2.53 35.89 -20.84
N GLU A 716 -3.65 35.90 -20.12
CA GLU A 716 -4.01 36.93 -19.14
C GLU A 716 -4.74 36.34 -17.93
N LEU A 717 -4.70 37.06 -16.80
CA LEU A 717 -5.53 36.79 -15.62
C LEU A 717 -6.50 37.95 -15.39
N SER A 718 -7.77 37.64 -15.18
CA SER A 718 -8.75 38.61 -14.70
C SER A 718 -8.95 38.42 -13.20
N VAL A 719 -8.76 39.49 -12.43
CA VAL A 719 -8.98 39.52 -10.97
C VAL A 719 -10.09 40.51 -10.68
N ALA A 720 -11.18 40.06 -10.07
CA ALA A 720 -12.37 40.87 -9.86
C ALA A 720 -12.91 40.81 -8.43
N GLU A 721 -13.26 41.96 -7.86
CA GLU A 721 -13.80 42.12 -6.51
C GLU A 721 -14.74 43.34 -6.46
N ALA A 722 -15.93 43.20 -5.86
CA ALA A 722 -16.85 44.31 -5.60
C ALA A 722 -17.12 45.26 -6.81
N GLY A 723 -17.23 44.71 -8.02
CA GLY A 723 -17.45 45.48 -9.25
C GLY A 723 -16.20 46.11 -9.88
N GLN A 724 -15.03 45.98 -9.25
CA GLN A 724 -13.73 46.28 -9.85
C GLN A 724 -13.19 45.03 -10.55
N ALA A 725 -12.54 45.22 -11.70
CA ALA A 725 -11.84 44.16 -12.42
C ALA A 725 -10.49 44.68 -12.92
N ARG A 726 -9.45 43.85 -12.79
CA ARG A 726 -8.11 44.09 -13.29
C ARG A 726 -7.68 42.94 -14.17
N THR A 727 -7.17 43.25 -15.35
CA THR A 727 -6.57 42.27 -16.25
C THR A 727 -5.05 42.38 -16.16
N ILE A 728 -4.39 41.25 -15.92
CA ILE A 728 -2.93 41.12 -15.89
C ILE A 728 -2.52 40.43 -17.19
N ALA A 729 -1.83 41.15 -18.08
CA ALA A 729 -1.19 40.54 -19.23
C ALA A 729 0.04 39.73 -18.76
N LEU A 730 0.02 38.41 -18.90
CA LEU A 730 1.08 37.57 -18.34
C LEU A 730 2.37 37.66 -19.14
N ALA A 731 2.28 37.84 -20.46
CA ALA A 731 3.44 37.94 -21.35
C ALA A 731 4.33 39.17 -21.10
N SER A 732 3.84 40.20 -20.40
CA SER A 732 4.61 41.40 -20.06
C SER A 732 5.33 41.31 -18.71
N LEU A 733 5.09 40.24 -17.95
CA LEU A 733 5.71 40.04 -16.64
C LEU A 733 7.10 39.41 -16.77
N PRO A 734 8.02 39.70 -15.82
CA PRO A 734 9.31 39.05 -15.78
C PRO A 734 9.16 37.54 -15.55
N VAL A 735 9.98 36.76 -16.25
CA VAL A 735 10.00 35.30 -16.17
C VAL A 735 11.13 34.84 -15.24
N ASP A 736 10.83 34.00 -14.26
CA ASP A 736 11.83 33.41 -13.38
C ASP A 736 12.68 32.34 -14.10
N ALA A 737 13.74 31.85 -13.44
CA ALA A 737 14.64 30.84 -14.01
C ALA A 737 13.95 29.50 -14.37
N ARG A 738 12.71 29.29 -13.91
CA ARG A 738 11.90 28.10 -14.14
C ARG A 738 10.83 28.32 -15.23
N GLY A 739 10.76 29.52 -15.81
CA GLY A 739 9.81 29.83 -16.88
C GLY A 739 8.46 30.36 -16.39
N TYR A 740 8.36 30.82 -15.14
CA TYR A 740 7.10 31.30 -14.56
C TYR A 740 7.08 32.82 -14.35
N VAL A 741 5.92 33.43 -14.56
CA VAL A 741 5.68 34.87 -14.28
C VAL A 741 5.10 35.11 -12.88
N PHE A 742 4.47 34.09 -12.31
CA PHE A 742 4.18 33.99 -10.89
C PHE A 742 4.61 32.60 -10.43
N SER A 743 5.32 32.49 -9.32
CA SER A 743 5.71 31.20 -8.74
C SER A 743 5.63 31.21 -7.22
N ALA A 744 5.39 30.03 -6.66
CA ALA A 744 5.41 29.77 -5.23
C ALA A 744 6.06 28.41 -4.98
N GLU A 745 6.89 28.31 -3.95
CA GLU A 745 7.47 27.06 -3.49
C GLU A 745 7.45 27.08 -1.97
N GLU A 746 6.71 26.15 -1.38
CA GLU A 746 6.44 26.13 0.06
C GLU A 746 6.70 24.74 0.62
N SER A 747 7.21 24.71 1.86
CA SER A 747 7.50 23.49 2.59
C SER A 747 6.65 23.39 3.85
N TYR A 748 6.27 22.18 4.23
CA TYR A 748 5.70 21.91 5.54
C TYR A 748 6.36 20.69 6.16
N ASP A 749 6.89 20.88 7.37
CA ASP A 749 7.36 19.82 8.25
C ASP A 749 6.45 19.78 9.48
N PRO A 750 5.73 18.67 9.72
CA PRO A 750 4.81 18.56 10.85
C PRO A 750 5.53 18.73 12.20
N PRO A 751 4.96 19.51 13.14
CA PRO A 751 5.58 19.75 14.44
C PRO A 751 5.56 18.49 15.31
N THR A 752 6.73 17.87 15.47
CA THR A 752 6.98 16.70 16.35
C THR A 752 8.13 16.98 17.31
N GLU A 753 8.19 16.24 18.40
CA GLU A 753 9.30 16.28 19.37
C GLU A 753 9.94 14.90 19.46
N PRO A 754 11.28 14.81 19.55
CA PRO A 754 11.97 13.56 19.84
C PRO A 754 11.43 12.90 21.13
N LEU A 755 11.45 11.58 21.17
CA LEU A 755 11.10 10.84 22.38
C LEU A 755 12.31 10.69 23.30
N ASP A 756 12.10 10.84 24.61
CA ASP A 756 13.12 10.55 25.62
C ASP A 756 13.35 9.04 25.85
N GLU A 757 14.19 8.66 26.81
CA GLU A 757 14.50 7.26 27.15
C GLU A 757 13.28 6.43 27.62
N ASN A 758 12.20 7.10 28.04
CA ASN A 758 10.94 6.51 28.44
C ASN A 758 9.86 6.69 27.36
N GLY A 759 10.25 7.10 26.15
CA GLY A 759 9.33 7.28 25.06
C GLY A 759 8.38 8.47 25.24
N GLN A 760 8.71 9.44 26.09
CA GLN A 760 7.88 10.62 26.34
C GLN A 760 8.23 11.76 25.37
N GLY A 761 7.22 12.45 24.86
CA GLY A 761 7.33 13.53 23.88
C GLY A 761 6.08 13.67 23.01
N LYS A 762 6.23 14.30 21.84
CA LYS A 762 5.17 14.52 20.85
C LYS A 762 5.49 13.76 19.55
N PRO A 763 5.20 12.46 19.45
CA PRO A 763 5.62 11.65 18.31
C PRO A 763 4.94 12.00 16.99
N TYR A 764 3.74 12.60 17.01
CA TYR A 764 3.00 12.96 15.79
C TYR A 764 2.27 14.29 15.92
N ALA A 765 2.17 15.01 14.80
CA ALA A 765 1.34 16.20 14.69
C ALA A 765 -0.15 15.85 14.58
N VAL A 766 -0.49 14.80 13.82
CA VAL A 766 -1.86 14.38 13.49
C VAL A 766 -2.02 12.88 13.71
N TYR A 767 -3.17 12.47 14.26
CA TYR A 767 -3.59 11.08 14.34
C TYR A 767 -4.91 10.86 13.59
N GLY A 768 -5.01 9.76 12.85
CA GLY A 768 -6.28 9.23 12.36
C GLY A 768 -6.88 8.28 13.40
N TYR A 769 -8.21 8.22 13.48
CA TYR A 769 -8.95 7.35 14.41
C TYR A 769 -10.01 6.55 13.67
N GLY A 770 -10.37 5.39 14.21
CA GLY A 770 -11.50 4.65 13.67
C GLY A 770 -11.93 3.50 14.56
N ALA A 771 -13.12 3.00 14.29
CA ALA A 771 -13.65 1.80 14.90
C ALA A 771 -14.46 1.00 13.86
N GLN A 772 -14.49 -0.32 14.03
CA GLN A 772 -15.22 -1.22 13.15
C GLN A 772 -16.05 -2.21 13.96
N ILE A 773 -17.25 -2.50 13.46
CA ILE A 773 -18.08 -3.64 13.88
C ILE A 773 -17.96 -4.71 12.81
N ALA A 774 -17.75 -5.96 13.22
CA ALA A 774 -17.80 -7.13 12.35
C ALA A 774 -18.95 -8.06 12.78
N LEU A 775 -19.79 -8.45 11.82
CA LEU A 775 -20.78 -9.51 11.98
C LEU A 775 -20.27 -10.75 11.24
N VAL A 776 -20.18 -11.87 11.95
CA VAL A 776 -19.67 -13.13 11.40
C VAL A 776 -20.63 -14.27 11.68
N THR A 777 -20.63 -15.28 10.81
CA THR A 777 -21.19 -16.59 11.14
C THR A 777 -20.05 -17.60 11.28
N VAL A 778 -20.06 -18.36 12.36
CA VAL A 778 -19.10 -19.42 12.67
C VAL A 778 -19.80 -20.77 12.59
N ASP A 779 -19.29 -21.68 11.77
CA ASP A 779 -19.68 -23.08 11.80
C ASP A 779 -19.01 -23.77 12.98
N MET A 780 -19.81 -24.14 13.99
CA MET A 780 -19.31 -24.73 15.22
C MET A 780 -18.74 -26.16 15.03
N ALA A 781 -19.10 -26.83 13.94
CA ALA A 781 -18.61 -28.17 13.62
C ALA A 781 -17.32 -28.14 12.79
N LEU A 782 -17.16 -27.14 11.92
CA LEU A 782 -16.05 -27.06 10.96
C LEU A 782 -15.02 -25.97 11.28
N GLY A 783 -15.34 -25.02 12.15
CA GLY A 783 -14.53 -23.83 12.41
C GLY A 783 -14.50 -22.84 11.24
N LEU A 784 -15.38 -22.98 10.24
CA LEU A 784 -15.47 -22.06 9.12
C LEU A 784 -16.07 -20.73 9.57
N VAL A 785 -15.44 -19.62 9.18
CA VAL A 785 -15.89 -18.27 9.51
C VAL A 785 -16.27 -17.55 8.22
N LYS A 786 -17.48 -17.01 8.16
CA LYS A 786 -17.91 -16.10 7.08
C LYS A 786 -18.21 -14.73 7.67
N VAL A 787 -17.48 -13.71 7.22
CA VAL A 787 -17.80 -12.32 7.54
C VAL A 787 -18.98 -11.90 6.67
N LYS A 788 -20.04 -11.42 7.31
CA LYS A 788 -21.30 -11.05 6.64
C LYS A 788 -21.34 -9.57 6.33
N ARG A 789 -20.97 -8.74 7.31
CA ARG A 789 -21.05 -7.28 7.24
C ARG A 789 -19.95 -6.65 8.08
N ILE A 790 -19.38 -5.56 7.59
CA ILE A 790 -18.49 -4.68 8.36
C ILE A 790 -19.04 -3.26 8.29
N ILE A 791 -19.22 -2.64 9.45
CA ILE A 791 -19.57 -1.23 9.59
C ILE A 791 -18.35 -0.50 10.14
N ALA A 792 -17.90 0.53 9.43
CA ALA A 792 -16.61 1.16 9.64
C ALA A 792 -16.74 2.68 9.78
N ALA A 793 -16.57 3.18 11.00
CA ALA A 793 -16.52 4.61 11.28
C ALA A 793 -15.07 5.07 11.38
N HIS A 794 -14.68 6.03 10.55
CA HIS A 794 -13.33 6.58 10.52
C HIS A 794 -13.36 8.10 10.58
N ASP A 795 -12.57 8.65 11.50
CA ASP A 795 -12.32 10.06 11.60
C ASP A 795 -11.26 10.47 10.57
N VAL A 796 -11.74 11.14 9.53
CA VAL A 796 -10.94 11.64 8.41
C VAL A 796 -10.58 13.11 8.54
N GLY A 797 -11.00 13.76 9.64
CA GLY A 797 -11.05 15.20 9.70
C GLY A 797 -11.92 15.74 8.58
N ARG A 798 -11.44 16.70 7.79
CA ARG A 798 -12.11 17.07 6.54
C ARG A 798 -11.89 16.02 5.45
N ALA A 799 -12.97 15.41 4.96
CA ALA A 799 -12.94 14.54 3.79
C ALA A 799 -12.62 15.36 2.53
N ILE A 800 -11.38 15.26 2.03
CA ILE A 800 -10.98 15.96 0.81
C ILE A 800 -11.72 15.42 -0.42
N ASN A 801 -11.79 14.10 -0.53
CA ASN A 801 -12.56 13.40 -1.55
C ASN A 801 -13.26 12.20 -0.89
N PRO A 802 -14.56 12.31 -0.57
CA PRO A 802 -15.31 11.26 0.10
C PRO A 802 -15.32 9.92 -0.67
N LEU A 803 -15.35 9.96 -2.01
CA LEU A 803 -15.35 8.77 -2.86
C LEU A 803 -14.06 7.96 -2.69
N LEU A 804 -12.91 8.65 -2.73
CA LEU A 804 -11.60 8.02 -2.54
C LEU A 804 -11.38 7.56 -1.10
N ALA A 805 -11.88 8.31 -0.11
CA ALA A 805 -11.80 7.94 1.29
C ALA A 805 -12.51 6.60 1.56
N GLN A 806 -13.73 6.42 1.05
CA GLN A 806 -14.45 5.15 1.14
C GLN A 806 -13.68 4.00 0.46
N GLY A 807 -13.12 4.23 -0.72
CA GLY A 807 -12.32 3.21 -1.43
C GLY A 807 -11.09 2.76 -0.63
N GLN A 808 -10.45 3.67 0.11
CA GLN A 808 -9.36 3.34 1.03
C GLN A 808 -9.83 2.48 2.20
N ILE A 809 -11.02 2.75 2.76
CA ILE A 809 -11.65 1.98 3.83
C ILE A 809 -11.93 0.56 3.37
N GLU A 810 -12.61 0.39 2.22
CA GLU A 810 -12.96 -0.90 1.64
C GLU A 810 -11.72 -1.75 1.33
N GLY A 811 -10.69 -1.15 0.73
CA GLY A 811 -9.41 -1.81 0.51
C GLY A 811 -8.68 -2.19 1.80
N GLY A 812 -8.78 -1.35 2.85
CA GLY A 812 -8.25 -1.63 4.17
C GLY A 812 -8.91 -2.83 4.82
N ILE A 813 -10.24 -2.89 4.76
CA ILE A 813 -11.05 -4.00 5.25
C ILE A 813 -10.71 -5.29 4.51
N ALA A 814 -10.51 -5.26 3.19
CA ALA A 814 -10.07 -6.44 2.44
C ALA A 814 -8.74 -6.99 2.98
N GLN A 815 -7.73 -6.14 3.17
CA GLN A 815 -6.44 -6.57 3.73
C GLN A 815 -6.55 -7.04 5.20
N GLY A 816 -7.40 -6.39 5.99
CA GLY A 816 -7.68 -6.77 7.37
C GLY A 816 -8.40 -8.12 7.49
N LEU A 817 -9.31 -8.42 6.56
CA LEU A 817 -9.96 -9.73 6.43
C LEU A 817 -8.92 -10.82 6.11
N GLY A 818 -8.02 -10.54 5.19
CA GLY A 818 -6.90 -11.42 4.85
C GLY A 818 -6.03 -11.74 6.07
N LEU A 819 -5.56 -10.70 6.77
CA LEU A 819 -4.79 -10.83 8.03
C LEU A 819 -5.54 -11.65 9.09
N ALA A 820 -6.86 -11.50 9.16
CA ALA A 820 -7.68 -12.18 10.15
C ALA A 820 -7.85 -13.68 9.86
N LEU A 821 -8.15 -14.05 8.60
CA LEU A 821 -8.73 -15.36 8.28
C LEU A 821 -7.97 -16.19 7.24
N MET A 822 -7.11 -15.58 6.41
CA MET A 822 -6.66 -16.23 5.16
C MET A 822 -5.15 -16.19 4.94
N GLU A 823 -4.54 -15.01 5.10
CA GLU A 823 -3.20 -14.73 4.59
C GLU A 823 -2.11 -15.28 5.51
N ASP A 824 -1.35 -16.26 5.01
CA ASP A 824 -0.25 -16.93 5.70
C ASP A 824 0.90 -17.16 4.70
N TYR A 825 1.94 -16.34 4.75
CA TYR A 825 3.14 -16.55 3.93
C TYR A 825 4.09 -17.51 4.65
N ILE A 826 4.31 -18.69 4.06
CA ILE A 826 5.20 -19.71 4.61
C ILE A 826 6.53 -19.68 3.82
N PRO A 827 7.65 -19.24 4.43
CA PRO A 827 8.94 -19.17 3.76
C PRO A 827 9.33 -20.51 3.11
N GLY A 828 9.72 -20.47 1.83
CA GLY A 828 10.13 -21.65 1.07
C GLY A 828 8.98 -22.53 0.55
N ARG A 829 7.73 -22.22 0.89
CA ARG A 829 6.54 -22.95 0.40
C ARG A 829 5.59 -22.07 -0.40
N THR A 830 5.36 -20.84 0.05
CA THR A 830 4.45 -19.89 -0.62
C THR A 830 5.22 -19.11 -1.68
N GLU A 831 4.99 -19.41 -2.97
CA GLU A 831 5.77 -18.84 -4.08
C GLU A 831 4.93 -18.16 -5.18
N ASN A 832 3.61 -18.28 -5.11
CA ASN A 832 2.68 -17.73 -6.10
C ASN A 832 1.34 -17.37 -5.42
N LEU A 833 0.38 -16.86 -6.19
CA LEU A 833 -0.94 -16.46 -5.68
C LEU A 833 -1.95 -17.64 -5.61
N HIS A 834 -1.57 -18.82 -6.11
CA HIS A 834 -2.32 -20.06 -5.88
C HIS A 834 -2.11 -20.56 -4.45
N ASP A 835 -0.85 -20.55 -3.98
CA ASP A 835 -0.44 -20.97 -2.64
C ASP A 835 -0.63 -19.88 -1.58
N TYR A 836 -0.76 -18.62 -2.00
CA TYR A 836 -1.03 -17.46 -1.13
C TYR A 836 -2.45 -16.92 -1.34
N LEU A 837 -3.37 -17.34 -0.48
CA LEU A 837 -4.77 -16.96 -0.57
C LEU A 837 -4.97 -15.49 -0.14
N ILE A 838 -5.31 -14.64 -1.10
CA ILE A 838 -5.79 -13.28 -0.83
C ILE A 838 -7.32 -13.21 -0.94
N PRO A 839 -7.98 -12.29 -0.22
CA PRO A 839 -9.41 -12.10 -0.35
C PRO A 839 -9.86 -11.80 -1.79
N THR A 840 -10.83 -12.59 -2.25
CA THR A 840 -11.48 -12.45 -3.56
C THR A 840 -12.78 -11.66 -3.44
N ALA A 841 -13.43 -11.36 -4.57
CA ALA A 841 -14.77 -10.76 -4.59
C ALA A 841 -15.82 -11.61 -3.84
N GLY A 842 -15.61 -12.93 -3.76
CA GLY A 842 -16.45 -13.88 -2.99
C GLY A 842 -16.30 -13.77 -1.47
N ASP A 843 -15.14 -13.30 -1.01
CA ASP A 843 -14.81 -13.22 0.42
C ASP A 843 -15.28 -11.92 1.05
N MET A 844 -15.41 -10.87 0.25
CA MET A 844 -15.76 -9.54 0.74
C MET A 844 -17.17 -9.49 1.35
N PRO A 845 -17.30 -8.97 2.58
CA PRO A 845 -18.59 -8.76 3.22
C PRO A 845 -19.31 -7.52 2.68
N GLU A 846 -20.53 -7.29 3.15
CA GLU A 846 -21.18 -6.00 2.97
C GLU A 846 -20.42 -4.87 3.69
N ILE A 847 -20.12 -3.83 2.92
CA ILE A 847 -19.49 -2.53 3.19
C ILE A 847 -20.38 -1.42 3.76
N THR A 848 -20.32 -1.01 5.04
CA THR A 848 -20.87 0.30 5.44
C THR A 848 -19.77 1.23 5.92
N SER A 849 -19.47 2.29 5.16
CA SER A 849 -18.44 3.29 5.50
C SER A 849 -19.08 4.56 6.05
N ILE A 850 -18.69 4.97 7.27
CA ILE A 850 -19.12 6.19 7.93
C ILE A 850 -17.91 7.12 8.04
N LEU A 851 -17.97 8.28 7.39
CA LEU A 851 -16.93 9.30 7.48
C LEU A 851 -17.28 10.26 8.62
N VAL A 852 -16.49 10.21 9.68
CA VAL A 852 -16.58 11.15 10.80
C VAL A 852 -15.65 12.32 10.50
N GLU A 853 -16.17 13.55 10.56
CA GLU A 853 -15.40 14.75 10.23
C GLU A 853 -15.06 15.59 11.48
N LYS A 854 -14.08 15.13 12.26
CA LYS A 854 -13.55 15.87 13.41
C LYS A 854 -12.24 16.58 13.00
N PRO A 855 -12.27 17.90 12.72
CA PRO A 855 -11.13 18.58 12.11
C PRO A 855 -9.90 18.59 13.02
N ASP A 856 -8.73 18.44 12.40
CA ASP A 856 -7.42 18.58 13.06
C ASP A 856 -6.80 19.96 12.78
N PRO A 857 -6.30 20.69 13.79
CA PRO A 857 -5.69 22.00 13.58
C PRO A 857 -4.45 21.97 12.67
N GLU A 858 -3.67 20.88 12.69
CA GLU A 858 -2.46 20.75 11.86
C GLU A 858 -2.79 20.32 10.43
N GLY A 859 -3.88 19.58 10.25
CA GLY A 859 -4.36 19.11 8.96
C GLY A 859 -4.64 20.24 7.94
N PRO A 860 -4.37 20.03 6.63
CA PRO A 860 -4.78 21.00 5.62
C PRO A 860 -6.31 21.06 5.58
N LEU A 861 -6.86 22.25 5.88
CA LEU A 861 -8.31 22.47 5.96
C LEU A 861 -9.02 21.52 6.95
N GLY A 862 -8.30 21.06 7.99
CA GLY A 862 -8.83 20.11 8.97
C GLY A 862 -8.68 18.64 8.61
N ALA A 863 -8.10 18.29 7.46
CA ALA A 863 -8.02 16.90 6.98
C ALA A 863 -6.95 16.05 7.70
N LYS A 864 -7.23 14.75 7.83
CA LYS A 864 -6.33 13.76 8.41
C LYS A 864 -5.86 12.72 7.39
N GLY A 865 -4.82 11.96 7.76
CA GLY A 865 -4.34 10.85 6.96
C GLY A 865 -5.20 9.60 7.18
N LEU A 866 -5.62 8.94 6.09
CA LEU A 866 -6.52 7.78 6.13
C LEU A 866 -5.86 6.43 5.85
N GLY A 867 -4.75 6.46 5.10
CA GLY A 867 -4.16 5.30 4.44
C GLY A 867 -4.16 4.02 5.27
N GLU A 868 -3.59 4.01 6.48
CA GLU A 868 -3.28 2.77 7.18
C GLU A 868 -4.25 2.37 8.27
N HIS A 869 -4.86 3.34 8.95
CA HIS A 869 -5.65 3.05 10.14
C HIS A 869 -6.94 2.27 9.82
N VAL A 870 -7.39 2.35 8.56
CA VAL A 870 -8.58 1.65 8.06
C VAL A 870 -8.52 0.12 8.07
N LEU A 871 -7.34 -0.50 8.16
CA LEU A 871 -7.24 -1.97 8.30
C LEU A 871 -7.07 -2.42 9.75
N ILE A 872 -6.63 -1.53 10.64
CA ILE A 872 -6.18 -1.87 12.00
C ILE A 872 -7.29 -2.53 12.81
N PRO A 873 -8.54 -2.02 12.82
CA PRO A 873 -9.58 -2.59 13.67
C PRO A 873 -10.26 -3.82 13.04
N THR A 874 -10.02 -4.13 11.76
CA THR A 874 -10.74 -5.22 11.06
C THR A 874 -10.48 -6.59 11.67
N ALA A 875 -9.21 -6.97 11.80
CA ALA A 875 -8.85 -8.28 12.37
C ALA A 875 -9.32 -8.46 13.82
N PRO A 876 -9.05 -7.55 14.78
CA PRO A 876 -9.56 -7.70 16.14
C PRO A 876 -11.08 -7.71 16.22
N ALA A 877 -11.80 -6.91 15.41
CA ALA A 877 -13.27 -6.94 15.38
C ALA A 877 -13.79 -8.33 14.96
N ILE A 878 -13.17 -8.95 13.95
CA ILE A 878 -13.50 -10.32 13.50
C ILE A 878 -13.21 -11.33 14.61
N LEU A 879 -12.06 -11.26 15.29
CA LEU A 879 -11.74 -12.19 16.37
C LEU A 879 -12.71 -12.07 17.56
N ASN A 880 -13.06 -10.83 17.94
CA ASN A 880 -14.07 -10.56 18.96
C ASN A 880 -15.44 -11.10 18.55
N ALA A 881 -15.78 -11.03 17.27
CA ALA A 881 -17.01 -11.61 16.74
C ALA A 881 -16.99 -13.15 16.81
N ILE A 882 -15.87 -13.79 16.46
CA ILE A 882 -15.69 -15.25 16.60
C ILE A 882 -15.86 -15.67 18.06
N ARG A 883 -15.23 -14.95 18.99
CA ARG A 883 -15.35 -15.19 20.43
C ARG A 883 -16.80 -15.03 20.91
N HIS A 884 -17.51 -14.00 20.47
CA HIS A 884 -18.93 -13.80 20.79
C HIS A 884 -19.81 -14.96 20.28
N ALA A 885 -19.55 -15.46 19.07
CA ALA A 885 -20.34 -16.56 18.49
C ALA A 885 -20.12 -17.90 19.20
N SER A 886 -18.89 -18.16 19.64
CA SER A 886 -18.40 -19.52 19.88
C SER A 886 -17.66 -19.74 21.20
N GLY A 887 -17.31 -18.67 21.93
CA GLY A 887 -16.42 -18.70 23.09
C GLY A 887 -14.94 -18.89 22.74
N ALA A 888 -14.60 -19.20 21.49
CA ALA A 888 -13.23 -19.51 21.07
C ALA A 888 -12.30 -18.30 21.19
N ARG A 889 -11.14 -18.51 21.82
CA ARG A 889 -10.06 -17.54 21.91
C ARG A 889 -8.98 -17.87 20.89
N ILE A 890 -8.81 -17.01 19.89
CA ILE A 890 -7.80 -17.21 18.85
C ILE A 890 -6.49 -16.55 19.26
N THR A 891 -5.45 -17.35 19.47
CA THR A 891 -4.12 -16.90 19.89
C THR A 891 -3.07 -16.97 18.77
N THR A 892 -3.41 -17.52 17.62
CA THR A 892 -2.51 -17.61 16.44
C THR A 892 -3.27 -17.22 15.18
N LEU A 893 -2.79 -16.18 14.49
CA LEU A 893 -3.37 -15.71 13.23
C LEU A 893 -2.56 -16.18 12.01
N PRO A 894 -3.23 -16.40 10.86
CA PRO A 894 -4.68 -16.24 10.64
C PRO A 894 -5.52 -17.30 11.36
N ALA A 895 -6.78 -16.96 11.65
CA ALA A 895 -7.79 -17.82 12.26
C ALA A 895 -8.32 -18.85 11.26
N LEU A 896 -7.41 -19.73 10.80
CA LEU A 896 -7.72 -20.80 9.85
C LEU A 896 -8.78 -21.76 10.44
N PRO A 897 -9.59 -22.43 9.60
CA PRO A 897 -10.70 -23.26 10.10
C PRO A 897 -10.28 -24.30 11.14
N HIS A 898 -9.13 -24.97 10.94
CA HIS A 898 -8.61 -25.94 11.89
C HIS A 898 -8.17 -25.32 13.23
N ARG A 899 -7.67 -24.08 13.23
CA ARG A 899 -7.28 -23.33 14.44
C ARG A 899 -8.52 -22.85 15.19
N VAL A 900 -9.53 -22.34 14.46
CA VAL A 900 -10.83 -21.95 15.04
C VAL A 900 -11.52 -23.16 15.67
N LEU A 901 -11.60 -24.28 14.96
CA LEU A 901 -12.22 -25.50 15.49
C LEU A 901 -11.50 -26.04 16.73
N ALA A 902 -10.16 -25.97 16.77
CA ALA A 902 -9.40 -26.33 17.96
C ALA A 902 -9.75 -25.43 19.15
N ALA A 903 -9.80 -24.10 18.94
CA ALA A 903 -10.16 -23.14 19.98
C ALA A 903 -11.63 -23.27 20.45
N ILE A 904 -12.57 -23.61 19.55
CA ILE A 904 -13.96 -23.93 19.92
C ILE A 904 -14.01 -25.15 20.85
N ARG A 905 -13.29 -26.21 20.49
CA ARG A 905 -13.24 -27.43 21.30
C ARG A 905 -12.62 -27.20 22.67
N GLU A 906 -11.66 -26.30 22.78
CA GLU A 906 -11.08 -25.89 24.05
C GLU A 906 -12.08 -25.06 24.89
N ALA A 907 -12.82 -24.13 24.28
CA ALA A 907 -13.79 -23.30 25.00
C ALA A 907 -15.02 -24.05 25.54
N ILE A 908 -15.34 -25.22 24.97
CA ILE A 908 -16.46 -26.07 25.40
C ILE A 908 -16.05 -27.05 26.52
N ARG A 909 -14.74 -27.32 26.67
CA ARG A 909 -14.21 -28.16 27.75
C ARG A 909 -14.17 -27.39 29.06
#